data_AF-A0A2V7MT13-F1
#
_entry.id   AF-A0A2V7MT13-F1
#
_cell.length_a   1.000
_cell.length_b   1.000
_cell.length_c   1.000
_cell.angle_alpha   90.00
_cell.angle_beta   90.00
_cell.angle_gamma   90.00
#
_symmetry.space_group_name_H-M   'P 1'
#
loop_
_entity.id
_entity.type
_entity.pdbx_description
1 polymer ?
#
loop_
_entity_poly.entity_id
_entity_poly.type
_entity_poly.pdbx_seq_one_letter_code
_entity_poly.pdbx_strand_id
1 'polypeptide(L)'
;MSPLRPVVACALFLACLTCTEDASRSGPTGPRAATLAPTGAVLVGAGDIARCDGQGDEATAALLDTIPGTVFTAGNNVYGSDSVVPDFTNCYGPSWGRFRARTRPAVGSHEYYSPGAATYWQYFGAAAGDSGNGYYSYELGSWHIVVLNSAIDMRVNSPQEQWLRSDLATHPALCTLAYWHHPRFSSVPNSAGVKVLPQLKPLWDDLYAAGAEVVLNAHYEVYERFAPQNPDGAADPPRGIRQFTVGTGGMDVQRFPLAALANSEVRNSGAAGVLQLTLNDGGYSWRFIPVSDETFTDSGTGSCHDTSAPAPVSSVDVSPPSPSVEVGGRVRLTAVARDASGAPVGERVTTWTSSDPSVARVTSRGVVTAWAPGSATITATVEGHQGTATITTTPSTAAILVGAGDIATCRGVYDEQTAALLDDVPGTVFTLGDNVYDNGTATEYTDCYDPSWGRHKARTRPTPGNHDYYTPDATGYFGYFGAAAGDPALGYYSYDLGAWHIVVLNNYQTMTAGSTQEQWLRADLAAHPSQCTLAMWHEPLFSSGMTHGGNLRTQPLWQALYDAGTEVVLTGHDHSYQRFAPQTTSGVADAAYGIREFVVGTGGAGLEEFASSVPNTEARNNSAHGVLKLTLRESSYEWEFIPDAGQTFADSGGAPCHRAPGAPVNTPPQASFSAACTGLSCAFTGTSHDPDGTVVASQWTFGDGATSADPNPSHRYAASGAYSVGLTVTDDGGATGSTTNSVTVRQPPTASAGGPYRSEDQVTVDGRGSYSPDGSTPLTYAWSFGDGGTGSGVAPIHAYAADGTYTITLVVTDATGAASDPATATATIANIPPTVDAGPDASMMPGSFTLRARFSDPGANDAPWRYTISWGDGFTESGSTSSQSDPITASHLYFLPATYRVRVTVTDKDGGVGVGELRVTVRLTP
;
A
#
# COMPACT_ATOMS: atom_id res chain seq x y z
N MET A 1 -41.42 -20.38 -62.79
CA MET A 1 -40.92 -18.99 -62.73
C MET A 1 -41.17 -18.53 -61.29
N SER A 2 -40.30 -18.82 -60.29
CA SER A 2 -38.82 -18.78 -60.23
C SER A 2 -38.28 -17.35 -60.02
N PRO A 3 -37.19 -17.11 -59.25
CA PRO A 3 -36.49 -18.02 -58.29
C PRO A 3 -35.87 -17.40 -57.00
N LEU A 4 -35.58 -18.25 -55.99
CA LEU A 4 -34.34 -18.32 -55.14
C LEU A 4 -33.85 -17.08 -54.31
N ARG A 5 -33.13 -17.18 -53.17
CA ARG A 5 -32.87 -18.19 -52.10
C ARG A 5 -32.22 -17.45 -50.89
N PRO A 6 -32.17 -17.99 -49.64
CA PRO A 6 -31.13 -18.95 -49.25
C PRO A 6 -31.63 -20.12 -48.34
N VAL A 7 -30.69 -20.88 -47.77
CA VAL A 7 -30.78 -22.27 -47.23
C VAL A 7 -29.63 -22.43 -46.21
N VAL A 8 -29.71 -23.05 -45.02
CA VAL A 8 -30.76 -23.76 -44.24
C VAL A 8 -30.42 -23.63 -42.72
N ALA A 9 -31.19 -24.01 -41.69
CA ALA A 9 -31.58 -25.36 -41.25
C ALA A 9 -32.77 -25.38 -40.25
N CYS A 10 -33.22 -26.59 -39.88
CA CYS A 10 -34.38 -26.96 -39.03
C CYS A 10 -34.55 -26.15 -37.71
N ALA A 11 -35.75 -25.79 -37.20
CA ALA A 11 -37.03 -26.53 -37.03
C ALA A 11 -36.99 -27.58 -35.90
N LEU A 12 -38.00 -27.77 -35.02
CA LEU A 12 -39.33 -27.17 -34.73
C LEU A 12 -39.72 -27.60 -33.26
N PHE A 13 -40.70 -27.10 -32.47
CA PHE A 13 -41.77 -26.08 -32.58
C PHE A 13 -42.26 -25.62 -31.17
N LEU A 14 -43.44 -24.96 -31.09
CA LEU A 14 -44.26 -24.61 -29.91
C LEU A 14 -45.61 -25.41 -29.97
N ALA A 15 -46.55 -25.50 -29.02
CA ALA A 15 -46.73 -25.01 -27.63
C ALA A 15 -47.80 -25.88 -26.87
N CYS A 16 -48.06 -25.51 -25.60
CA CYS A 16 -48.94 -26.07 -24.55
C CYS A 16 -50.36 -26.61 -24.88
N LEU A 17 -50.90 -27.48 -23.99
CA LEU A 17 -52.20 -27.26 -23.29
C LEU A 17 -52.45 -28.16 -22.04
N THR A 18 -52.77 -27.53 -20.89
CA THR A 18 -53.69 -27.89 -19.76
C THR A 18 -53.97 -29.33 -19.23
N CYS A 19 -53.67 -29.52 -17.93
CA CYS A 19 -54.57 -29.92 -16.79
C CYS A 19 -55.11 -31.36 -16.51
N THR A 20 -55.31 -31.59 -15.18
CA THR A 20 -56.27 -32.47 -14.43
C THR A 20 -56.08 -34.00 -14.29
N GLU A 21 -55.74 -34.40 -13.04
CA GLU A 21 -56.40 -35.39 -12.14
C GLU A 21 -56.57 -36.91 -12.47
N ASP A 22 -55.86 -37.71 -11.65
CA ASP A 22 -56.36 -38.78 -10.75
C ASP A 22 -56.56 -40.27 -11.20
N ALA A 23 -56.46 -41.14 -10.18
CA ALA A 23 -57.02 -42.49 -9.99
C ALA A 23 -56.58 -43.72 -10.84
N SER A 24 -55.70 -44.52 -10.23
CA SER A 24 -55.74 -46.01 -10.16
C SER A 24 -55.41 -46.89 -11.40
N ARG A 25 -54.58 -47.93 -11.17
CA ARG A 25 -54.49 -49.16 -11.99
C ARG A 25 -54.09 -50.37 -11.14
N SER A 26 -54.54 -51.56 -11.54
CA SER A 26 -54.35 -52.82 -10.80
C SER A 26 -53.79 -53.96 -11.67
N GLY A 27 -52.50 -54.32 -11.48
CA GLY A 27 -51.85 -55.53 -12.00
C GLY A 27 -51.69 -55.64 -13.54
N PRO A 28 -51.15 -56.77 -14.06
CA PRO A 28 -50.61 -57.95 -13.38
C PRO A 28 -49.07 -58.10 -13.55
N THR A 29 -48.51 -59.28 -13.26
CA THR A 29 -47.09 -59.55 -13.03
C THR A 29 -46.24 -59.95 -14.25
N GLY A 30 -44.98 -59.47 -14.28
CA GLY A 30 -43.83 -60.18 -14.87
C GLY A 30 -42.87 -59.31 -15.71
N PRO A 31 -41.62 -59.77 -15.97
CA PRO A 31 -40.84 -60.80 -15.27
C PRO A 31 -39.96 -60.19 -14.17
N ARG A 32 -39.27 -61.02 -13.38
CA ARG A 32 -38.28 -60.57 -12.39
C ARG A 32 -37.00 -60.11 -13.11
N ALA A 33 -36.84 -58.81 -13.32
CA ALA A 33 -35.57 -58.25 -13.75
C ALA A 33 -34.48 -58.64 -12.72
N ALA A 34 -33.36 -59.19 -13.19
CA ALA A 34 -32.24 -59.47 -12.33
C ALA A 34 -31.57 -58.14 -11.96
N THR A 35 -31.69 -57.72 -10.70
CA THR A 35 -30.86 -56.64 -10.18
C THR A 35 -29.40 -57.07 -10.33
N LEU A 36 -28.65 -56.37 -11.17
CA LEU A 36 -27.18 -56.50 -11.18
C LEU A 36 -26.73 -56.17 -9.75
N ALA A 37 -25.97 -57.10 -9.15
CA ALA A 37 -25.33 -56.82 -7.87
C ALA A 37 -24.38 -55.62 -8.04
N PRO A 38 -24.23 -54.75 -7.01
CA PRO A 38 -23.25 -53.68 -7.07
C PRO A 38 -21.87 -54.27 -7.36
N THR A 39 -21.20 -53.75 -8.38
CA THR A 39 -19.91 -54.26 -8.87
C THR A 39 -18.72 -53.76 -8.07
N GLY A 40 -18.92 -52.77 -7.19
CA GLY A 40 -17.91 -52.25 -6.28
C GLY A 40 -17.76 -53.03 -4.98
N ALA A 41 -16.60 -52.89 -4.34
CA ALA A 41 -16.32 -53.47 -3.02
C ALA A 41 -17.05 -52.67 -1.93
N VAL A 42 -17.59 -53.35 -0.91
CA VAL A 42 -18.29 -52.68 0.21
C VAL A 42 -17.36 -52.54 1.41
N LEU A 43 -17.32 -51.32 1.96
CA LEU A 43 -16.62 -50.94 3.18
C LEU A 43 -17.65 -50.31 4.13
N VAL A 44 -17.81 -50.84 5.35
CA VAL A 44 -18.86 -50.39 6.29
C VAL A 44 -18.33 -50.26 7.73
N GLY A 45 -18.76 -49.24 8.48
CA GLY A 45 -18.22 -49.04 9.83
C GLY A 45 -18.58 -47.70 10.49
N ALA A 46 -17.94 -47.47 11.64
CA ALA A 46 -18.04 -46.31 12.52
C ALA A 46 -16.80 -46.26 13.45
N GLY A 47 -16.68 -45.24 14.30
CA GLY A 47 -15.82 -45.26 15.49
C GLY A 47 -16.65 -44.99 16.76
N ASP A 48 -15.98 -44.93 17.90
CA ASP A 48 -16.60 -44.67 19.22
C ASP A 48 -17.68 -45.73 19.56
N ILE A 49 -17.21 -46.97 19.68
CA ILE A 49 -18.02 -48.20 19.57
C ILE A 49 -18.44 -48.77 20.93
N ALA A 50 -17.69 -49.74 21.48
CA ALA A 50 -18.26 -50.66 22.46
C ALA A 50 -18.12 -50.18 23.91
N ARG A 51 -19.25 -50.09 24.61
CA ARG A 51 -19.32 -49.86 26.05
C ARG A 51 -19.65 -51.14 26.78
N CYS A 52 -19.10 -51.32 27.98
CA CYS A 52 -19.36 -52.52 28.79
C CYS A 52 -20.77 -52.59 29.41
N ASP A 53 -21.69 -51.66 29.10
CA ASP A 53 -23.11 -51.72 29.41
C ASP A 53 -24.01 -52.13 28.23
N GLY A 54 -23.47 -52.25 27.01
CA GLY A 54 -23.97 -53.13 25.94
C GLY A 54 -25.32 -52.79 25.31
N GLN A 55 -25.67 -51.50 25.17
CA GLN A 55 -26.95 -51.09 24.56
C GLN A 55 -26.80 -50.45 23.16
N GLY A 56 -25.94 -49.44 23.00
CA GLY A 56 -25.77 -48.74 21.71
C GLY A 56 -24.96 -49.53 20.69
N ASP A 57 -23.91 -50.21 21.13
CA ASP A 57 -22.94 -50.92 20.29
C ASP A 57 -23.47 -52.25 19.74
N GLU A 58 -24.37 -52.93 20.47
CA GLU A 58 -25.08 -54.10 19.95
C GLU A 58 -26.10 -53.69 18.88
N ALA A 59 -26.77 -52.53 19.04
CA ALA A 59 -27.73 -52.03 18.06
C ALA A 59 -27.06 -51.68 16.72
N THR A 60 -25.87 -51.09 16.75
CA THR A 60 -25.07 -50.83 15.53
C THR A 60 -24.43 -52.10 14.97
N ALA A 61 -23.98 -53.04 15.82
CA ALA A 61 -23.47 -54.35 15.40
C ALA A 61 -24.54 -55.15 14.63
N ALA A 62 -25.80 -55.10 15.06
CA ALA A 62 -26.92 -55.78 14.41
C ALA A 62 -27.17 -55.33 12.95
N LEU A 63 -26.76 -54.10 12.58
CA LEU A 63 -26.81 -53.65 11.18
C LEU A 63 -25.83 -54.45 10.32
N LEU A 64 -24.61 -54.67 10.83
CA LEU A 64 -23.52 -55.35 10.13
C LEU A 64 -23.84 -56.81 9.84
N ASP A 65 -24.68 -57.48 10.65
CA ASP A 65 -25.16 -58.85 10.37
C ASP A 65 -25.89 -58.97 9.02
N THR A 66 -26.41 -57.86 8.48
CA THR A 66 -27.10 -57.81 7.18
C THR A 66 -26.26 -57.21 6.04
N ILE A 67 -25.17 -56.49 6.37
CA ILE A 67 -24.35 -55.76 5.39
C ILE A 67 -23.08 -56.55 5.06
N PRO A 68 -22.92 -57.11 3.85
CA PRO A 68 -21.69 -57.79 3.42
C PRO A 68 -20.58 -56.76 3.13
N GLY A 69 -19.32 -57.21 3.09
CA GLY A 69 -18.15 -56.36 2.83
C GLY A 69 -17.17 -56.31 4.01
N THR A 70 -16.11 -55.51 3.83
CA THR A 70 -15.09 -55.23 4.85
C THR A 70 -15.66 -54.32 5.92
N VAL A 71 -15.39 -54.62 7.20
CA VAL A 71 -15.75 -53.74 8.32
C VAL A 71 -14.57 -52.84 8.65
N PHE A 72 -14.75 -51.53 8.73
CA PHE A 72 -13.76 -50.63 9.32
C PHE A 72 -14.15 -50.23 10.75
N THR A 73 -13.17 -49.86 11.56
CA THR A 73 -13.40 -49.10 12.79
C THR A 73 -12.48 -47.89 12.83
N ALA A 74 -13.01 -46.72 13.22
CA ALA A 74 -12.27 -45.46 13.24
C ALA A 74 -11.70 -45.13 14.64
N GLY A 75 -11.10 -46.11 15.31
CA GLY A 75 -10.59 -45.97 16.68
C GLY A 75 -11.68 -45.93 17.76
N ASN A 76 -11.26 -45.96 19.03
CA ASN A 76 -12.16 -46.10 20.20
C ASN A 76 -13.10 -47.31 20.02
N ASN A 77 -12.46 -48.47 19.83
CA ASN A 77 -13.15 -49.74 19.63
C ASN A 77 -13.83 -50.18 20.93
N VAL A 78 -13.22 -49.93 22.09
CA VAL A 78 -13.78 -50.30 23.40
C VAL A 78 -13.51 -49.25 24.48
N TYR A 79 -14.51 -49.04 25.34
CA TYR A 79 -14.46 -48.16 26.51
C TYR A 79 -14.46 -49.00 27.79
N GLY A 80 -13.28 -49.14 28.40
CA GLY A 80 -13.07 -49.74 29.73
C GLY A 80 -12.35 -48.76 30.67
N SER A 81 -12.33 -49.04 31.98
CA SER A 81 -11.70 -48.14 32.97
C SER A 81 -10.17 -48.10 32.90
N ASP A 82 -9.56 -49.18 32.40
CA ASP A 82 -8.10 -49.39 32.39
C ASP A 82 -7.61 -50.03 31.06
N SER A 83 -8.48 -50.09 30.03
CA SER A 83 -8.26 -50.68 28.69
C SER A 83 -7.55 -52.05 28.70
N VAL A 84 -7.99 -52.96 29.57
CA VAL A 84 -7.39 -54.28 29.80
C VAL A 84 -7.94 -55.34 28.85
N VAL A 85 -7.23 -56.46 28.67
CA VAL A 85 -7.61 -57.55 27.74
C VAL A 85 -9.05 -58.07 27.93
N PRO A 86 -9.62 -58.16 29.16
CA PRO A 86 -11.03 -58.46 29.36
C PRO A 86 -11.99 -57.54 28.61
N ASP A 87 -11.70 -56.25 28.43
CA ASP A 87 -12.67 -55.28 27.89
C ASP A 87 -12.97 -55.56 26.41
N PHE A 88 -11.92 -55.76 25.61
CA PHE A 88 -12.02 -56.24 24.22
C PHE A 88 -12.70 -57.62 24.10
N THR A 89 -12.61 -58.46 25.13
CA THR A 89 -13.16 -59.83 25.14
C THR A 89 -14.63 -59.86 25.56
N ASN A 90 -15.01 -59.01 26.51
CA ASN A 90 -16.31 -59.02 27.19
C ASN A 90 -17.28 -57.98 26.65
N CYS A 91 -16.78 -56.85 26.14
CA CYS A 91 -17.58 -55.70 25.74
C CYS A 91 -17.60 -55.56 24.20
N TYR A 92 -16.43 -55.38 23.57
CA TYR A 92 -16.35 -55.39 22.10
C TYR A 92 -16.61 -56.79 21.51
N GLY A 93 -16.16 -57.85 22.19
CA GLY A 93 -16.25 -59.23 21.72
C GLY A 93 -17.65 -59.70 21.30
N PRO A 94 -18.68 -59.53 22.14
CA PRO A 94 -20.06 -59.90 21.81
C PRO A 94 -20.69 -59.06 20.68
N SER A 95 -20.46 -57.75 20.70
CA SER A 95 -21.02 -56.81 19.72
C SER A 95 -20.22 -56.83 18.41
N TRP A 96 -19.42 -55.81 18.12
CA TRP A 96 -18.69 -55.68 16.85
C TRP A 96 -17.59 -56.75 16.64
N GLY A 97 -17.07 -57.32 17.72
CA GLY A 97 -16.05 -58.37 17.72
C GLY A 97 -16.47 -59.65 16.98
N ARG A 98 -17.78 -59.92 16.84
CA ARG A 98 -18.28 -61.05 16.03
C ARG A 98 -17.91 -60.92 14.54
N PHE A 99 -17.60 -59.72 14.06
CA PHE A 99 -17.16 -59.47 12.69
C PHE A 99 -15.64 -59.42 12.51
N ARG A 100 -14.83 -59.62 13.56
CA ARG A 100 -13.36 -59.46 13.56
C ARG A 100 -12.65 -60.06 12.34
N ALA A 101 -13.10 -61.22 11.84
CA ALA A 101 -12.51 -61.90 10.68
C ALA A 101 -12.51 -61.05 9.39
N ARG A 102 -13.44 -60.09 9.27
CA ARG A 102 -13.57 -59.13 8.16
C ARG A 102 -13.31 -57.67 8.59
N THR A 103 -12.84 -57.44 9.82
CA THR A 103 -12.53 -56.11 10.33
C THR A 103 -11.13 -55.67 9.92
N ARG A 104 -10.98 -54.38 9.61
CA ARG A 104 -9.73 -53.65 9.44
C ARG A 104 -9.78 -52.42 10.36
N PRO A 105 -9.28 -52.55 11.60
CA PRO A 105 -9.46 -51.52 12.61
C PRO A 105 -8.40 -50.42 12.50
N ALA A 106 -8.76 -49.21 12.90
CA ALA A 106 -7.84 -48.16 13.32
C ALA A 106 -7.79 -48.07 14.85
N VAL A 107 -6.79 -47.36 15.36
CA VAL A 107 -6.57 -47.14 16.80
C VAL A 107 -6.94 -45.70 17.19
N GLY A 108 -7.62 -45.54 18.32
CA GLY A 108 -8.07 -44.26 18.88
C GLY A 108 -7.40 -43.94 20.22
N SER A 109 -7.91 -42.93 20.92
CA SER A 109 -7.33 -42.44 22.17
C SER A 109 -7.49 -43.44 23.32
N HIS A 110 -8.65 -44.12 23.42
CA HIS A 110 -8.95 -45.06 24.52
C HIS A 110 -8.10 -46.32 24.47
N GLU A 111 -7.65 -46.76 23.29
CA GLU A 111 -6.69 -47.86 23.18
C GLU A 111 -5.33 -47.54 23.82
N TYR A 112 -4.89 -46.28 23.80
CA TYR A 112 -3.60 -45.85 24.34
C TYR A 112 -3.56 -45.68 25.87
N TYR A 113 -4.69 -45.88 26.56
CA TYR A 113 -4.67 -46.13 28.02
C TYR A 113 -3.96 -47.47 28.34
N SER A 114 -3.97 -48.42 27.39
CA SER A 114 -3.01 -49.53 27.40
C SER A 114 -1.66 -49.04 26.87
N PRO A 115 -0.53 -49.24 27.58
CA PRO A 115 0.78 -48.79 27.11
C PRO A 115 1.11 -49.29 25.70
N GLY A 116 1.30 -48.36 24.75
CA GLY A 116 1.55 -48.67 23.34
C GLY A 116 0.37 -49.34 22.61
N ALA A 117 -0.86 -49.20 23.12
CA ALA A 117 -2.06 -49.91 22.67
C ALA A 117 -1.93 -51.45 22.68
N ALA A 118 -1.13 -52.00 23.61
CA ALA A 118 -0.79 -53.44 23.65
C ALA A 118 -2.01 -54.38 23.64
N THR A 119 -3.10 -54.02 24.31
CA THR A 119 -4.33 -54.84 24.35
C THR A 119 -5.09 -54.85 23.02
N TYR A 120 -5.08 -53.76 22.26
CA TYR A 120 -5.60 -53.68 20.90
C TYR A 120 -4.79 -54.57 19.94
N TRP A 121 -3.45 -54.51 20.01
CA TRP A 121 -2.56 -55.38 19.21
C TRP A 121 -2.75 -56.85 19.54
N GLN A 122 -2.86 -57.19 20.83
CA GLN A 122 -3.14 -58.55 21.27
C GLN A 122 -4.53 -59.04 20.82
N TYR A 123 -5.54 -58.17 20.85
CA TYR A 123 -6.89 -58.55 20.46
C TYR A 123 -7.02 -58.73 18.95
N PHE A 124 -6.63 -57.76 18.12
CA PHE A 124 -6.83 -57.85 16.67
C PHE A 124 -5.75 -58.68 15.96
N GLY A 125 -4.49 -58.59 16.38
CA GLY A 125 -3.34 -59.19 15.69
C GLY A 125 -3.14 -58.59 14.29
N ALA A 126 -2.68 -59.41 13.33
CA ALA A 126 -2.35 -58.98 11.96
C ALA A 126 -3.50 -58.33 11.16
N ALA A 127 -4.74 -58.34 11.66
CA ALA A 127 -5.84 -57.56 11.08
C ALA A 127 -5.64 -56.04 11.20
N ALA A 128 -4.84 -55.59 12.18
CA ALA A 128 -4.51 -54.20 12.46
C ALA A 128 -3.16 -53.74 11.87
N GLY A 129 -2.53 -54.54 11.02
CA GLY A 129 -1.20 -54.23 10.46
C GLY A 129 -0.04 -54.64 11.36
N ASP A 130 1.10 -53.94 11.21
CA ASP A 130 2.31 -54.17 12.01
C ASP A 130 2.30 -53.31 13.28
N SER A 131 2.28 -53.96 14.44
CA SER A 131 2.31 -53.32 15.76
C SER A 131 3.62 -52.56 16.05
N GLY A 132 4.67 -52.76 15.26
CA GLY A 132 5.90 -51.97 15.32
C GLY A 132 5.76 -50.55 14.75
N ASN A 133 4.80 -50.33 13.84
CA ASN A 133 4.55 -49.06 13.17
C ASN A 133 3.26 -48.38 13.68
N GLY A 134 2.18 -49.16 13.81
CA GLY A 134 0.89 -48.66 14.27
C GLY A 134 -0.04 -48.10 13.19
N TYR A 135 0.35 -48.21 11.92
CA TYR A 135 -0.37 -47.80 10.70
C TYR A 135 -0.07 -48.81 9.57
N TYR A 136 -0.96 -48.91 8.58
CA TYR A 136 -0.87 -49.87 7.48
C TYR A 136 -1.77 -49.50 6.30
N SER A 137 -1.62 -50.17 5.16
CA SER A 137 -2.50 -50.04 3.99
C SER A 137 -2.90 -51.39 3.41
N TYR A 138 -3.93 -51.41 2.57
CA TYR A 138 -4.39 -52.59 1.83
C TYR A 138 -5.26 -52.21 0.63
N GLU A 139 -5.28 -53.06 -0.40
CA GLU A 139 -6.17 -52.90 -1.55
C GLU A 139 -7.59 -53.44 -1.25
N LEU A 140 -8.62 -52.72 -1.65
CA LEU A 140 -10.02 -53.13 -1.54
C LEU A 140 -10.74 -52.98 -2.90
N GLY A 141 -10.52 -53.97 -3.76
CA GLY A 141 -10.99 -53.94 -5.15
C GLY A 141 -10.00 -53.14 -6.01
N SER A 142 -10.44 -51.98 -6.49
CA SER A 142 -9.68 -51.02 -7.30
C SER A 142 -9.19 -49.80 -6.49
N TRP A 143 -9.43 -49.81 -5.18
CA TRP A 143 -9.12 -48.71 -4.26
C TRP A 143 -7.95 -49.06 -3.33
N HIS A 144 -7.01 -48.13 -3.22
CA HIS A 144 -5.97 -48.16 -2.20
C HIS A 144 -6.54 -47.62 -0.88
N ILE A 145 -6.44 -48.40 0.20
CA ILE A 145 -7.00 -48.05 1.51
C ILE A 145 -5.87 -47.87 2.53
N VAL A 146 -5.79 -46.69 3.13
CA VAL A 146 -4.76 -46.33 4.12
C VAL A 146 -5.37 -46.23 5.52
N VAL A 147 -4.70 -46.81 6.52
CA VAL A 147 -5.13 -46.81 7.91
C VAL A 147 -4.06 -46.13 8.77
N LEU A 148 -4.40 -44.97 9.29
CA LEU A 148 -3.48 -44.08 10.01
C LEU A 148 -3.81 -44.02 11.51
N ASN A 149 -2.88 -43.47 12.27
CA ASN A 149 -2.89 -43.43 13.72
C ASN A 149 -2.69 -41.98 14.22
N SER A 150 -3.76 -41.41 14.75
CA SER A 150 -3.77 -40.04 15.26
C SER A 150 -3.34 -39.87 16.73
N ALA A 151 -2.82 -40.92 17.36
CA ALA A 151 -2.30 -40.91 18.72
C ALA A 151 -0.76 -40.99 18.79
N ILE A 152 -0.09 -40.94 17.63
CA ILE A 152 1.37 -40.88 17.50
C ILE A 152 1.79 -39.60 16.74
N ASP A 153 3.08 -39.46 16.41
CA ASP A 153 3.60 -38.27 15.72
C ASP A 153 3.12 -38.19 14.26
N MET A 154 2.54 -37.04 13.90
CA MET A 154 1.97 -36.72 12.59
C MET A 154 2.61 -35.48 11.95
N ARG A 155 3.67 -34.93 12.55
CA ARG A 155 4.38 -33.75 12.05
C ARG A 155 5.10 -34.06 10.74
N VAL A 156 5.46 -33.01 10.01
CA VAL A 156 6.27 -33.12 8.79
C VAL A 156 7.56 -33.89 9.09
N ASN A 157 7.86 -34.89 8.27
CA ASN A 157 8.92 -35.88 8.44
C ASN A 157 8.79 -36.83 9.66
N SER A 158 7.61 -37.05 10.25
CA SER A 158 7.43 -38.16 11.20
C SER A 158 7.57 -39.53 10.51
N PRO A 159 7.82 -40.64 11.23
CA PRO A 159 7.89 -41.97 10.60
C PRO A 159 6.61 -42.38 9.87
N GLN A 160 5.44 -41.95 10.38
CA GLN A 160 4.14 -42.18 9.76
C GLN A 160 3.95 -41.34 8.49
N GLU A 161 4.35 -40.07 8.54
CA GLU A 161 4.23 -39.14 7.40
C GLU A 161 5.21 -39.52 6.27
N GLN A 162 6.44 -39.92 6.60
CA GLN A 162 7.40 -40.43 5.60
C GLN A 162 6.94 -41.74 4.98
N TRP A 163 6.36 -42.64 5.79
CA TRP A 163 5.77 -43.88 5.29
C TRP A 163 4.58 -43.58 4.37
N LEU A 164 3.65 -42.71 4.76
CA LEU A 164 2.47 -42.33 3.98
C LEU A 164 2.88 -41.82 2.58
N ARG A 165 3.84 -40.89 2.51
CA ARG A 165 4.38 -40.39 1.24
C ARG A 165 4.99 -41.49 0.38
N SER A 166 5.70 -42.43 0.99
CA SER A 166 6.27 -43.57 0.26
C SER A 166 5.20 -44.56 -0.23
N ASP A 167 4.17 -44.81 0.59
CA ASP A 167 3.12 -45.80 0.33
C ASP A 167 2.22 -45.35 -0.83
N LEU A 168 1.73 -44.10 -0.75
CA LEU A 168 0.98 -43.45 -1.83
C LEU A 168 1.77 -43.40 -3.14
N ALA A 169 3.08 -43.12 -3.07
CA ALA A 169 3.95 -43.12 -4.25
C ALA A 169 4.19 -44.51 -4.86
N THR A 170 4.04 -45.59 -4.08
CA THR A 170 4.11 -46.98 -4.57
C THR A 170 2.76 -47.54 -5.02
N HIS A 171 1.64 -46.94 -4.58
CA HIS A 171 0.28 -47.37 -4.91
C HIS A 171 -0.51 -46.26 -5.63
N PRO A 172 -0.16 -45.92 -6.90
CA PRO A 172 -0.86 -44.92 -7.71
C PRO A 172 -2.21 -45.48 -8.25
N ALA A 173 -3.10 -45.86 -7.33
CA ALA A 173 -4.48 -46.23 -7.64
C ALA A 173 -5.27 -45.01 -8.11
N LEU A 174 -6.27 -45.22 -8.97
CA LEU A 174 -7.17 -44.14 -9.43
C LEU A 174 -8.05 -43.56 -8.31
N CYS A 175 -8.12 -44.24 -7.17
CA CYS A 175 -8.95 -43.88 -6.03
C CYS A 175 -8.23 -44.26 -4.72
N THR A 176 -8.08 -43.31 -3.81
CA THR A 176 -7.51 -43.54 -2.47
C THR A 176 -8.48 -43.14 -1.37
N LEU A 177 -8.64 -43.98 -0.34
CA LEU A 177 -9.38 -43.68 0.88
C LEU A 177 -8.47 -43.86 2.10
N ALA A 178 -8.53 -42.92 3.04
CA ALA A 178 -7.82 -43.04 4.31
C ALA A 178 -8.77 -43.02 5.52
N TYR A 179 -8.41 -43.70 6.61
CA TYR A 179 -9.16 -43.57 7.88
C TYR A 179 -8.28 -43.70 9.12
N TRP A 180 -8.68 -42.96 10.16
CA TRP A 180 -8.05 -42.91 11.48
C TRP A 180 -9.00 -42.25 12.48
N HIS A 181 -8.59 -42.07 13.74
CA HIS A 181 -9.49 -41.62 14.79
C HIS A 181 -9.87 -40.12 14.77
N HIS A 182 -8.98 -39.20 15.18
CA HIS A 182 -9.33 -37.78 15.33
C HIS A 182 -9.54 -37.07 13.96
N PRO A 183 -10.65 -36.37 13.70
CA PRO A 183 -10.88 -35.67 12.45
C PRO A 183 -10.02 -34.41 12.31
N ARG A 184 -9.64 -34.05 11.08
CA ARG A 184 -8.97 -32.76 10.84
C ARG A 184 -9.95 -31.60 11.02
N PHE A 185 -11.18 -31.76 10.52
CA PHE A 185 -12.24 -30.76 10.57
C PHE A 185 -13.44 -31.32 11.34
N SER A 186 -14.00 -30.57 12.30
CA SER A 186 -15.35 -30.83 12.81
C SER A 186 -16.02 -29.55 13.28
N SER A 187 -17.34 -29.48 13.15
CA SER A 187 -18.14 -28.43 13.80
C SER A 187 -18.30 -28.65 15.30
N VAL A 188 -17.93 -29.84 15.83
CA VAL A 188 -17.70 -30.06 17.26
C VAL A 188 -16.26 -29.60 17.59
N PRO A 189 -16.07 -28.66 18.53
CA PRO A 189 -14.74 -28.25 18.96
C PRO A 189 -14.12 -29.29 19.92
N ASN A 190 -12.79 -29.29 20.03
CA ASN A 190 -12.13 -29.94 21.16
C ASN A 190 -12.33 -29.13 22.46
N SER A 191 -11.77 -29.62 23.58
CA SER A 191 -11.82 -28.96 24.89
C SER A 191 -11.13 -27.58 24.96
N ALA A 192 -10.45 -27.13 23.91
CA ALA A 192 -9.86 -25.81 23.76
C ALA A 192 -10.52 -24.96 22.66
N GLY A 193 -11.75 -25.30 22.25
CA GLY A 193 -12.51 -24.58 21.21
C GLY A 193 -12.11 -24.90 19.76
N VAL A 194 -11.05 -25.69 19.55
CA VAL A 194 -10.44 -25.89 18.23
C VAL A 194 -11.28 -26.85 17.37
N LYS A 195 -11.76 -26.36 16.23
CA LYS A 195 -12.53 -27.10 15.21
C LYS A 195 -11.69 -27.66 14.07
N VAL A 196 -10.49 -27.15 13.87
CA VAL A 196 -9.57 -27.54 12.78
C VAL A 196 -8.22 -27.90 13.39
N LEU A 197 -7.89 -29.18 13.45
CA LEU A 197 -6.73 -29.69 14.17
C LEU A 197 -5.44 -29.52 13.33
N PRO A 198 -4.53 -28.58 13.66
CA PRO A 198 -3.37 -28.25 12.81
C PRO A 198 -2.37 -29.40 12.70
N GLN A 199 -2.24 -30.24 13.73
CA GLN A 199 -1.33 -31.39 13.76
C GLN A 199 -1.69 -32.49 12.74
N LEU A 200 -2.90 -32.48 12.19
CA LEU A 200 -3.33 -33.37 11.12
C LEU A 200 -3.07 -32.81 9.70
N LYS A 201 -2.57 -31.58 9.57
CA LYS A 201 -2.33 -30.97 8.26
C LYS A 201 -1.32 -31.75 7.40
N PRO A 202 -0.15 -32.22 7.89
CA PRO A 202 0.84 -32.88 7.04
C PRO A 202 0.29 -34.12 6.33
N LEU A 203 -0.43 -34.98 7.06
CA LEU A 203 -1.08 -36.16 6.49
C LEU A 203 -2.16 -35.79 5.46
N TRP A 204 -2.88 -34.68 5.68
CA TRP A 204 -3.84 -34.14 4.71
C TRP A 204 -3.17 -33.52 3.47
N ASP A 205 -2.03 -32.84 3.63
CA ASP A 205 -1.24 -32.29 2.53
C ASP A 205 -0.75 -33.40 1.60
N ASP A 206 -0.26 -34.52 2.17
CA ASP A 206 0.20 -35.68 1.42
C ASP A 206 -0.94 -36.45 0.75
N LEU A 207 -2.05 -36.70 1.47
CA LEU A 207 -3.24 -37.33 0.91
C LEU A 207 -3.84 -36.48 -0.23
N TYR A 208 -3.86 -35.16 -0.08
CA TYR A 208 -4.37 -34.26 -1.12
C TYR A 208 -3.44 -34.20 -2.33
N ALA A 209 -2.12 -34.16 -2.11
CA ALA A 209 -1.12 -34.21 -3.18
C ALA A 209 -1.17 -35.54 -3.98
N ALA A 210 -1.56 -36.64 -3.34
CA ALA A 210 -1.79 -37.94 -3.98
C ALA A 210 -3.18 -38.11 -4.61
N GLY A 211 -4.10 -37.14 -4.44
CA GLY A 211 -5.46 -37.24 -4.97
C GLY A 211 -6.40 -38.17 -4.18
N ALA A 212 -6.32 -38.17 -2.85
CA ALA A 212 -7.23 -38.94 -2.02
C ALA A 212 -8.69 -38.41 -2.09
N GLU A 213 -9.63 -39.34 -2.08
CA GLU A 213 -11.05 -39.09 -2.32
C GLU A 213 -11.84 -38.84 -1.04
N VAL A 214 -11.52 -39.65 -0.03
CA VAL A 214 -12.33 -39.83 1.17
C VAL A 214 -11.42 -39.99 2.37
N VAL A 215 -11.75 -39.26 3.44
CA VAL A 215 -11.18 -39.47 4.78
C VAL A 215 -12.30 -39.81 5.75
N LEU A 216 -12.16 -40.92 6.49
CA LEU A 216 -13.12 -41.33 7.52
C LEU A 216 -12.52 -41.20 8.92
N ASN A 217 -13.25 -40.55 9.81
CA ASN A 217 -12.87 -40.26 11.19
C ASN A 217 -14.01 -40.51 12.18
N ALA A 218 -13.73 -40.34 13.46
CA ALA A 218 -14.70 -40.47 14.56
C ALA A 218 -14.34 -39.46 15.67
N HIS A 219 -14.09 -39.91 16.91
CA HIS A 219 -13.69 -39.13 18.09
C HIS A 219 -14.75 -38.17 18.65
N TYR A 220 -15.41 -37.40 17.80
CA TYR A 220 -16.61 -36.67 18.16
C TYR A 220 -17.82 -37.56 17.86
N GLU A 221 -18.70 -37.70 18.83
CA GLU A 221 -19.78 -38.70 18.88
C GLU A 221 -20.98 -38.25 18.00
N VAL A 222 -20.71 -37.98 16.72
CA VAL A 222 -21.62 -37.36 15.74
C VAL A 222 -21.45 -37.98 14.35
N TYR A 223 -22.44 -37.76 13.49
CA TYR A 223 -22.26 -37.83 12.04
C TYR A 223 -22.04 -36.42 11.47
N GLU A 224 -20.95 -36.22 10.74
CA GLU A 224 -20.67 -34.99 10.00
C GLU A 224 -20.04 -35.31 8.65
N ARG A 225 -20.51 -34.67 7.57
CA ARG A 225 -19.98 -34.85 6.22
C ARG A 225 -19.65 -33.51 5.59
N PHE A 226 -18.44 -33.39 5.08
CA PHE A 226 -17.93 -32.19 4.43
C PHE A 226 -18.11 -32.24 2.91
N ALA A 227 -18.10 -31.07 2.27
CA ALA A 227 -17.84 -30.92 0.84
C ALA A 227 -16.40 -31.38 0.50
N PRO A 228 -16.08 -31.66 -0.78
CA PRO A 228 -14.70 -31.83 -1.22
C PRO A 228 -13.90 -30.56 -0.92
N GLN A 229 -12.83 -30.69 -0.14
CA GLN A 229 -12.03 -29.55 0.32
C GLN A 229 -10.53 -29.82 0.30
N ASN A 230 -9.75 -28.75 0.17
CA ASN A 230 -8.29 -28.81 0.26
C ASN A 230 -7.83 -28.88 1.74
N PRO A 231 -6.52 -29.08 2.02
CA PRO A 231 -6.02 -29.22 3.39
C PRO A 231 -6.21 -27.99 4.29
N ASP A 232 -6.40 -26.79 3.72
CA ASP A 232 -6.69 -25.57 4.48
C ASP A 232 -8.20 -25.39 4.76
N GLY A 233 -9.06 -26.27 4.25
CA GLY A 233 -10.51 -26.20 4.44
C GLY A 233 -11.21 -25.24 3.49
N ALA A 234 -10.57 -24.85 2.37
CA ALA A 234 -11.26 -24.20 1.26
C ALA A 234 -11.93 -25.26 0.37
N ALA A 235 -13.13 -24.98 -0.13
CA ALA A 235 -13.86 -25.90 -0.99
C ALA A 235 -13.14 -26.06 -2.34
N ASP A 236 -12.80 -27.31 -2.69
CA ASP A 236 -12.18 -27.68 -3.96
C ASP A 236 -13.00 -28.82 -4.59
N PRO A 237 -14.06 -28.51 -5.37
CA PRO A 237 -14.88 -29.52 -6.03
C PRO A 237 -14.12 -30.47 -6.99
N PRO A 238 -13.07 -30.05 -7.74
CA PRO A 238 -12.36 -30.94 -8.67
C PRO A 238 -11.16 -31.73 -8.12
N ARG A 239 -10.70 -31.48 -6.89
CA ARG A 239 -9.58 -32.24 -6.24
C ARG A 239 -9.73 -32.47 -4.73
N GLY A 240 -10.74 -31.90 -4.09
CA GLY A 240 -10.91 -31.94 -2.64
C GLY A 240 -11.15 -33.33 -2.06
N ILE A 241 -10.60 -33.57 -0.86
CA ILE A 241 -10.91 -34.74 -0.04
C ILE A 241 -12.30 -34.54 0.58
N ARG A 242 -13.16 -35.57 0.54
CA ARG A 242 -14.43 -35.59 1.27
C ARG A 242 -14.24 -36.23 2.65
N GLN A 243 -14.26 -35.43 3.72
CA GLN A 243 -14.22 -35.96 5.08
C GLN A 243 -15.60 -36.41 5.56
N PHE A 244 -15.66 -37.55 6.25
CA PHE A 244 -16.78 -38.02 7.05
C PHE A 244 -16.30 -38.24 8.51
N THR A 245 -16.99 -37.65 9.47
CA THR A 245 -16.91 -38.00 10.89
C THR A 245 -18.08 -38.94 11.21
N VAL A 246 -17.78 -40.09 11.80
CA VAL A 246 -18.70 -41.22 12.00
C VAL A 246 -18.51 -41.81 13.40
N GLY A 247 -18.53 -40.97 14.44
CA GLY A 247 -18.48 -41.38 15.85
C GLY A 247 -19.83 -41.91 16.34
N THR A 248 -20.48 -42.73 15.53
CA THR A 248 -21.86 -43.19 15.72
C THR A 248 -21.93 -44.66 16.14
N GLY A 249 -20.82 -45.23 16.61
CA GLY A 249 -20.62 -46.67 16.77
C GLY A 249 -21.31 -47.33 17.97
N GLY A 250 -21.68 -46.57 19.00
CA GLY A 250 -22.36 -47.11 20.20
C GLY A 250 -22.27 -46.25 21.46
N MET A 251 -21.43 -45.22 21.46
CA MET A 251 -21.37 -44.17 22.49
C MET A 251 -22.62 -43.25 22.46
N ASP A 252 -22.85 -42.48 23.54
CA ASP A 252 -23.89 -41.44 23.58
C ASP A 252 -23.55 -40.31 22.58
N VAL A 253 -24.54 -39.80 21.84
CA VAL A 253 -24.28 -38.80 20.78
C VAL A 253 -24.07 -37.38 21.31
N GLN A 254 -22.98 -36.76 20.88
CA GLN A 254 -22.62 -35.37 21.17
C GLN A 254 -23.51 -34.39 20.39
N ARG A 255 -23.64 -33.17 20.91
CA ARG A 255 -24.28 -32.05 20.21
C ARG A 255 -23.24 -31.23 19.46
N PHE A 256 -23.68 -30.49 18.44
CA PHE A 256 -22.88 -29.40 17.86
C PHE A 256 -23.18 -28.11 18.66
N PRO A 257 -22.30 -27.65 19.57
CA PRO A 257 -22.55 -26.43 20.34
C PRO A 257 -22.47 -25.17 19.46
N LEU A 258 -21.54 -25.17 18.49
CA LEU A 258 -21.18 -23.99 17.72
C LEU A 258 -21.69 -24.04 16.27
N ALA A 259 -21.59 -22.88 15.60
CA ALA A 259 -21.83 -22.74 14.16
C ALA A 259 -21.02 -23.75 13.33
N ALA A 260 -21.59 -24.16 12.19
CA ALA A 260 -20.93 -25.10 11.27
C ALA A 260 -19.60 -24.53 10.73
N LEU A 261 -18.64 -25.42 10.47
CA LEU A 261 -17.55 -25.08 9.53
C LEU A 261 -18.13 -24.87 8.13
N ALA A 262 -17.54 -23.95 7.35
CA ALA A 262 -18.12 -23.46 6.09
C ALA A 262 -18.46 -24.56 5.07
N ASN A 263 -17.69 -25.66 5.05
CA ASN A 263 -17.85 -26.78 4.13
C ASN A 263 -18.62 -27.98 4.75
N SER A 264 -19.17 -27.89 5.96
CA SER A 264 -19.95 -28.99 6.55
C SER A 264 -21.32 -29.05 5.85
N GLU A 265 -21.51 -29.99 4.93
CA GLU A 265 -22.74 -30.15 4.14
C GLU A 265 -23.86 -30.82 4.94
N VAL A 266 -23.53 -31.78 5.81
CA VAL A 266 -24.51 -32.53 6.62
C VAL A 266 -23.97 -32.74 8.04
N ARG A 267 -24.83 -32.55 9.04
CA ARG A 267 -24.56 -32.76 10.47
C ARG A 267 -25.74 -33.45 11.14
N ASN A 268 -25.48 -34.47 11.96
CA ASN A 268 -26.47 -35.13 12.80
C ASN A 268 -25.88 -35.53 14.16
N SER A 269 -26.56 -35.09 15.22
CA SER A 269 -26.20 -35.23 16.64
C SER A 269 -27.27 -36.04 17.40
N GLY A 270 -27.81 -37.08 16.76
CA GLY A 270 -29.08 -37.68 17.16
C GLY A 270 -29.42 -39.00 16.49
N ALA A 271 -28.41 -39.72 15.96
CA ALA A 271 -28.60 -41.07 15.44
C ALA A 271 -27.31 -41.89 15.53
N ALA A 272 -27.39 -43.08 16.12
CA ALA A 272 -26.35 -44.11 16.08
C ALA A 272 -26.46 -44.94 14.78
N GLY A 273 -25.36 -45.51 14.30
CA GLY A 273 -25.39 -46.24 13.04
C GLY A 273 -24.03 -46.42 12.39
N VAL A 274 -24.06 -46.86 11.13
CA VAL A 274 -22.85 -47.14 10.33
C VAL A 274 -22.88 -46.42 8.99
N LEU A 275 -21.72 -45.94 8.57
CA LEU A 275 -21.51 -45.48 7.19
C LEU A 275 -21.18 -46.70 6.33
N GLN A 276 -21.98 -46.96 5.30
CA GLN A 276 -21.66 -47.90 4.22
C GLN A 276 -21.15 -47.13 2.99
N LEU A 277 -19.99 -47.53 2.49
CA LEU A 277 -19.43 -47.14 1.20
C LEU A 277 -19.48 -48.32 0.21
N THR A 278 -19.71 -48.01 -1.06
CA THR A 278 -19.54 -48.94 -2.18
C THR A 278 -18.51 -48.34 -3.14
N LEU A 279 -17.33 -48.94 -3.20
CA LEU A 279 -16.12 -48.46 -3.86
C LEU A 279 -15.99 -49.10 -5.26
N ASN A 280 -16.01 -48.29 -6.31
CA ASN A 280 -16.01 -48.73 -7.72
C ASN A 280 -14.82 -48.11 -8.47
N ASP A 281 -14.48 -48.66 -9.64
CA ASP A 281 -13.24 -48.39 -10.41
C ASP A 281 -12.96 -46.94 -10.87
N GLY A 282 -13.87 -46.01 -10.57
CA GLY A 282 -13.71 -44.57 -10.80
C GLY A 282 -14.65 -43.72 -9.97
N GLY A 283 -15.13 -44.23 -8.83
CA GLY A 283 -16.02 -43.50 -7.94
C GLY A 283 -16.63 -44.34 -6.82
N TYR A 284 -17.20 -43.67 -5.82
CA TYR A 284 -17.82 -44.26 -4.65
C TYR A 284 -19.28 -43.83 -4.52
N SER A 285 -20.11 -44.68 -3.90
CA SER A 285 -21.38 -44.25 -3.31
C SER A 285 -21.35 -44.44 -1.81
N TRP A 286 -22.04 -43.56 -1.08
CA TRP A 286 -22.15 -43.64 0.37
C TRP A 286 -23.62 -43.69 0.82
N ARG A 287 -23.83 -44.29 1.98
CA ARG A 287 -25.10 -44.27 2.71
C ARG A 287 -24.85 -44.41 4.21
N PHE A 288 -25.33 -43.46 5.00
CA PHE A 288 -25.51 -43.67 6.44
C PHE A 288 -26.72 -44.57 6.68
N ILE A 289 -26.56 -45.57 7.55
CA ILE A 289 -27.58 -46.52 7.94
C ILE A 289 -27.75 -46.39 9.47
N PRO A 290 -28.84 -45.76 9.96
CA PRO A 290 -29.09 -45.63 11.38
C PRO A 290 -29.53 -46.97 11.99
N VAL A 291 -29.55 -47.06 13.32
CA VAL A 291 -30.17 -48.18 14.05
C VAL A 291 -31.69 -48.14 13.94
N SER A 292 -32.37 -49.18 14.45
CA SER A 292 -33.84 -49.23 14.47
C SER A 292 -34.45 -48.06 15.26
N ASP A 293 -35.63 -47.62 14.83
CA ASP A 293 -36.42 -46.50 15.39
C ASP A 293 -35.84 -45.09 15.19
N GLU A 294 -34.62 -44.97 14.67
CA GLU A 294 -34.02 -43.70 14.23
C GLU A 294 -34.30 -43.39 12.75
N THR A 295 -34.27 -42.12 12.37
CA THR A 295 -34.75 -41.65 11.05
C THR A 295 -33.74 -40.86 10.21
N PHE A 296 -32.57 -40.51 10.77
CA PHE A 296 -31.55 -39.78 10.02
C PHE A 296 -30.93 -40.66 8.93
N THR A 297 -30.89 -40.15 7.70
CA THR A 297 -30.19 -40.78 6.58
C THR A 297 -29.49 -39.73 5.74
N ASP A 298 -28.33 -40.10 5.22
CA ASP A 298 -27.54 -39.32 4.26
C ASP A 298 -26.98 -40.30 3.21
N SER A 299 -26.95 -39.89 1.95
CA SER A 299 -26.44 -40.73 0.86
C SER A 299 -26.05 -39.89 -0.36
N GLY A 300 -25.19 -40.45 -1.20
CA GLY A 300 -24.72 -39.77 -2.40
C GLY A 300 -23.64 -40.55 -3.15
N THR A 301 -23.00 -39.86 -4.09
CA THR A 301 -21.95 -40.41 -4.97
C THR A 301 -20.83 -39.40 -5.16
N GLY A 302 -19.58 -39.87 -5.20
CA GLY A 302 -18.43 -39.15 -5.73
C GLY A 302 -17.79 -39.92 -6.88
N SER A 303 -17.20 -39.22 -7.83
CA SER A 303 -16.23 -39.82 -8.77
C SER A 303 -14.84 -39.73 -8.15
N CYS A 304 -13.90 -40.57 -8.60
CA CYS A 304 -12.50 -40.35 -8.27
C CYS A 304 -11.90 -39.26 -9.17
N HIS A 305 -10.91 -38.54 -8.65
CA HIS A 305 -10.20 -37.47 -9.36
C HIS A 305 -9.42 -38.04 -10.55
N ASP A 306 -9.51 -37.38 -11.70
CA ASP A 306 -8.76 -37.81 -12.88
C ASP A 306 -7.25 -37.63 -12.63
N THR A 307 -6.51 -38.74 -12.69
CA THR A 307 -5.04 -38.77 -12.54
C THR A 307 -4.29 -38.17 -13.73
N SER A 308 -4.99 -37.50 -14.66
CA SER A 308 -4.34 -36.66 -15.66
C SER A 308 -3.51 -35.58 -14.96
N ALA A 309 -2.19 -35.65 -15.17
CA ALA A 309 -1.25 -34.71 -14.59
C ALA A 309 -1.69 -33.28 -14.95
N PRO A 310 -1.88 -32.38 -13.96
CA PRO A 310 -2.41 -31.05 -14.22
C PRO A 310 -1.51 -30.33 -15.22
N ALA A 311 -2.13 -29.55 -16.12
CA ALA A 311 -1.41 -28.85 -17.17
C ALA A 311 -0.19 -28.11 -16.58
N PRO A 312 1.01 -28.33 -17.14
CA PRO A 312 2.25 -27.80 -16.55
C PRO A 312 2.21 -26.28 -16.60
N VAL A 313 2.62 -25.64 -15.51
CA VAL A 313 2.79 -24.19 -15.49
C VAL A 313 3.83 -23.80 -16.54
N SER A 314 3.54 -22.73 -17.28
CA SER A 314 4.41 -22.12 -18.30
C SER A 314 4.64 -20.62 -18.03
N SER A 315 3.78 -19.96 -17.25
CA SER A 315 4.01 -18.60 -16.74
C SER A 315 3.24 -18.36 -15.44
N VAL A 316 3.60 -17.29 -14.73
CA VAL A 316 2.86 -16.78 -13.57
C VAL A 316 2.62 -15.29 -13.76
N ASP A 317 1.38 -14.87 -13.78
CA ASP A 317 1.01 -13.45 -13.73
C ASP A 317 0.96 -13.01 -12.26
N VAL A 318 1.42 -11.80 -11.93
CA VAL A 318 1.23 -11.18 -10.60
C VAL A 318 0.48 -9.86 -10.76
N SER A 319 -0.53 -9.64 -9.92
CA SER A 319 -1.40 -8.46 -10.00
C SER A 319 -1.70 -7.89 -8.59
N PRO A 320 -1.74 -6.56 -8.39
CA PRO A 320 -1.29 -5.52 -9.33
C PRO A 320 0.23 -5.59 -9.59
N PRO A 321 0.70 -5.29 -10.82
CA PRO A 321 2.12 -5.43 -11.18
C PRO A 321 3.01 -4.26 -10.69
N SER A 322 2.42 -3.11 -10.34
CA SER A 322 3.17 -1.93 -9.90
C SER A 322 2.39 -1.05 -8.90
N PRO A 323 2.00 -1.55 -7.72
CA PRO A 323 1.30 -0.76 -6.71
C PRO A 323 2.24 0.27 -6.03
N SER A 324 1.69 1.43 -5.68
CA SER A 324 2.32 2.41 -4.80
C SER A 324 1.62 2.36 -3.44
N VAL A 325 2.37 2.31 -2.35
CA VAL A 325 1.85 2.09 -0.98
C VAL A 325 2.62 2.96 0.02
N GLU A 326 1.92 3.68 0.90
CA GLU A 326 2.54 4.38 2.02
C GLU A 326 3.16 3.41 3.03
N VAL A 327 4.29 3.77 3.67
CA VAL A 327 4.86 3.00 4.79
C VAL A 327 3.81 2.74 5.88
N GLY A 328 3.70 1.48 6.34
CA GLY A 328 2.62 1.00 7.23
C GLY A 328 1.34 0.56 6.50
N GLY A 329 1.16 1.01 5.27
CA GLY A 329 0.14 0.52 4.34
C GLY A 329 0.43 -0.89 3.85
N ARG A 330 -0.61 -1.55 3.33
CA ARG A 330 -0.55 -2.94 2.85
C ARG A 330 -1.26 -3.08 1.51
N VAL A 331 -0.84 -4.04 0.69
CA VAL A 331 -1.51 -4.42 -0.56
C VAL A 331 -1.50 -5.92 -0.72
N ARG A 332 -2.61 -6.52 -1.14
CA ARG A 332 -2.65 -7.95 -1.49
C ARG A 332 -2.34 -8.12 -2.97
N LEU A 333 -1.29 -8.87 -3.27
CA LEU A 333 -1.02 -9.39 -4.59
C LEU A 333 -1.76 -10.71 -4.80
N THR A 334 -2.14 -10.99 -6.04
CA THR A 334 -2.56 -12.31 -6.50
C THR A 334 -1.56 -12.85 -7.50
N ALA A 335 -1.33 -14.17 -7.47
CA ALA A 335 -0.55 -14.88 -8.49
C ALA A 335 -1.50 -15.80 -9.26
N VAL A 336 -1.41 -15.78 -10.59
CA VAL A 336 -2.20 -16.65 -11.48
C VAL A 336 -1.23 -17.42 -12.37
N ALA A 337 -1.02 -18.69 -12.04
CA ALA A 337 -0.24 -19.59 -12.87
C ALA A 337 -1.03 -19.98 -14.14
N ARG A 338 -0.36 -20.07 -15.28
CA ARG A 338 -0.95 -20.40 -16.58
C ARG A 338 -0.24 -21.54 -17.26
N ASP A 339 -0.98 -22.27 -18.10
CA ASP A 339 -0.41 -23.27 -19.01
C ASP A 339 0.20 -22.63 -20.28
N ALA A 340 0.76 -23.46 -21.16
CA ALA A 340 1.37 -23.02 -22.42
C ALA A 340 0.37 -22.45 -23.46
N SER A 341 -0.94 -22.49 -23.20
CA SER A 341 -1.99 -21.82 -24.00
C SER A 341 -2.38 -20.45 -23.44
N GLY A 342 -1.91 -20.11 -22.23
CA GLY A 342 -2.31 -18.92 -21.49
C GLY A 342 -3.59 -19.10 -20.65
N ALA A 343 -4.17 -20.31 -20.61
CA ALA A 343 -5.28 -20.61 -19.72
C ALA A 343 -4.77 -20.67 -18.26
N PRO A 344 -5.53 -20.15 -17.27
CA PRO A 344 -5.16 -20.31 -15.88
C PRO A 344 -5.24 -21.78 -15.46
N VAL A 345 -4.23 -22.28 -14.77
CA VAL A 345 -4.33 -23.59 -14.10
C VAL A 345 -5.00 -23.43 -12.73
N GLY A 346 -5.57 -24.51 -12.19
CA GLY A 346 -6.14 -24.52 -10.83
C GLY A 346 -5.10 -24.18 -9.76
N GLU A 347 -5.54 -23.90 -8.52
CA GLU A 347 -4.65 -23.42 -7.45
C GLU A 347 -3.40 -24.28 -7.27
N ARG A 348 -2.25 -23.61 -7.20
CA ARG A 348 -0.93 -24.23 -7.00
C ARG A 348 -0.23 -23.53 -5.84
N VAL A 349 0.57 -24.27 -5.08
CA VAL A 349 1.42 -23.72 -4.02
C VAL A 349 2.32 -22.62 -4.60
N THR A 350 2.19 -21.41 -4.06
CA THR A 350 2.91 -20.23 -4.53
C THR A 350 3.88 -19.75 -3.45
N THR A 351 5.17 -19.74 -3.77
CA THR A 351 6.20 -19.20 -2.87
C THR A 351 6.41 -17.73 -3.18
N TRP A 352 6.20 -16.86 -2.19
CA TRP A 352 6.42 -15.41 -2.30
C TRP A 352 7.76 -15.01 -1.70
N THR A 353 8.46 -14.08 -2.35
CA THR A 353 9.73 -13.50 -1.88
C THR A 353 9.82 -12.01 -2.20
N SER A 354 10.58 -11.25 -1.41
CA SER A 354 10.91 -9.85 -1.68
C SER A 354 12.39 -9.68 -2.01
N SER A 355 12.72 -8.84 -2.98
CA SER A 355 14.11 -8.46 -3.27
C SER A 355 14.73 -7.60 -2.17
N ASP A 356 13.91 -6.89 -1.39
CA ASP A 356 14.36 -6.07 -0.25
C ASP A 356 13.29 -6.05 0.88
N PRO A 357 13.38 -6.98 1.85
CA PRO A 357 12.53 -7.01 3.04
C PRO A 357 12.70 -5.83 4.02
N SER A 358 13.67 -4.93 3.80
CA SER A 358 13.78 -3.68 4.56
C SER A 358 12.89 -2.57 3.98
N VAL A 359 12.55 -2.65 2.70
CA VAL A 359 11.67 -1.73 1.96
C VAL A 359 10.23 -2.26 1.94
N ALA A 360 10.01 -3.52 1.55
CA ALA A 360 8.69 -4.15 1.57
C ALA A 360 8.77 -5.65 1.90
N ARG A 361 7.93 -6.10 2.84
CA ARG A 361 7.81 -7.51 3.26
C ARG A 361 6.61 -8.16 2.58
N VAL A 362 6.63 -9.47 2.39
CA VAL A 362 5.51 -10.22 1.80
C VAL A 362 5.27 -11.53 2.55
N THR A 363 4.01 -11.78 2.92
CA THR A 363 3.59 -13.02 3.56
C THR A 363 3.48 -14.17 2.56
N SER A 364 3.37 -15.40 3.06
CA SER A 364 3.08 -16.60 2.24
C SER A 364 1.77 -16.52 1.43
N ARG A 365 0.91 -15.53 1.69
CA ARG A 365 -0.36 -15.28 0.97
C ARG A 365 -0.30 -14.11 -0.02
N GLY A 366 0.88 -13.57 -0.31
CA GLY A 366 1.05 -12.43 -1.21
C GLY A 366 0.56 -11.10 -0.63
N VAL A 367 0.32 -11.01 0.68
CA VAL A 367 0.04 -9.73 1.34
C VAL A 367 1.37 -9.03 1.59
N VAL A 368 1.52 -7.85 1.03
CA VAL A 368 2.73 -7.02 1.11
C VAL A 368 2.51 -5.90 2.13
N THR A 369 3.44 -5.73 3.07
CA THR A 369 3.48 -4.55 3.96
C THR A 369 4.64 -3.64 3.54
N ALA A 370 4.36 -2.34 3.37
CA ALA A 370 5.39 -1.32 3.10
C ALA A 370 6.12 -0.95 4.40
N TRP A 371 7.46 -1.00 4.38
CA TRP A 371 8.29 -0.96 5.60
C TRP A 371 9.21 0.27 5.68
N ALA A 372 9.81 0.68 4.57
CA ALA A 372 10.60 1.90 4.45
C ALA A 372 10.46 2.48 3.04
N PRO A 373 10.66 3.80 2.81
CA PRO A 373 10.49 4.40 1.48
C PRO A 373 11.55 3.90 0.48
N GLY A 374 11.12 3.62 -0.75
CA GLY A 374 11.97 3.03 -1.79
C GLY A 374 11.18 2.22 -2.82
N SER A 375 11.80 1.17 -3.36
CA SER A 375 11.10 0.18 -4.20
C SER A 375 11.69 -1.22 -4.02
N ALA A 376 10.84 -2.24 -4.07
CA ALA A 376 11.22 -3.65 -3.98
C ALA A 376 10.41 -4.50 -4.98
N THR A 377 11.06 -5.50 -5.57
CA THR A 377 10.40 -6.47 -6.44
C THR A 377 9.92 -7.65 -5.60
N ILE A 378 8.61 -7.91 -5.65
CA ILE A 378 7.99 -9.09 -5.07
C ILE A 378 7.86 -10.15 -6.16
N THR A 379 8.34 -11.37 -5.88
CA THR A 379 8.33 -12.49 -6.83
C THR A 379 7.45 -13.62 -6.30
N ALA A 380 6.47 -14.02 -7.11
CA ALA A 380 5.71 -15.25 -6.93
C ALA A 380 6.36 -16.37 -7.75
N THR A 381 6.66 -17.51 -7.11
CA THR A 381 7.20 -18.71 -7.78
C THR A 381 6.20 -19.86 -7.68
N VAL A 382 5.87 -20.48 -8.81
CA VAL A 382 4.98 -21.64 -8.93
C VAL A 382 5.59 -22.66 -9.88
N GLU A 383 5.80 -23.91 -9.45
CA GLU A 383 6.44 -24.98 -10.26
C GLU A 383 7.71 -24.50 -10.99
N GLY A 384 8.56 -23.71 -10.30
CA GLY A 384 9.80 -23.13 -10.84
C GLY A 384 9.62 -21.93 -11.79
N HIS A 385 8.40 -21.62 -12.22
CA HIS A 385 8.07 -20.45 -13.03
C HIS A 385 7.82 -19.24 -12.14
N GLN A 386 8.13 -18.04 -12.64
CA GLN A 386 8.11 -16.80 -11.84
C GLN A 386 7.28 -15.69 -12.49
N GLY A 387 6.59 -14.94 -11.64
CA GLY A 387 5.92 -13.68 -11.94
C GLY A 387 6.32 -12.63 -10.92
N THR A 388 6.30 -11.35 -11.28
CA THR A 388 6.82 -10.27 -10.42
C THR A 388 5.91 -9.04 -10.39
N ALA A 389 5.90 -8.35 -9.24
CA ALA A 389 5.36 -7.00 -9.10
C ALA A 389 6.42 -6.07 -8.49
N THR A 390 6.49 -4.82 -8.96
CA THR A 390 7.40 -3.80 -8.43
C THR A 390 6.64 -2.88 -7.49
N ILE A 391 6.86 -3.01 -6.18
CA ILE A 391 6.23 -2.18 -5.17
C ILE A 391 6.99 -0.86 -5.10
N THR A 392 6.27 0.26 -5.16
CA THR A 392 6.81 1.58 -4.79
C THR A 392 6.31 1.91 -3.39
N THR A 393 7.22 2.31 -2.51
CA THR A 393 6.89 2.62 -1.10
C THR A 393 7.16 4.09 -0.82
N THR A 394 6.12 4.82 -0.42
CA THR A 394 6.19 6.27 -0.18
C THR A 394 6.28 6.58 1.32
N PRO A 395 6.96 7.67 1.72
CA PRO A 395 6.90 8.16 3.10
C PRO A 395 5.44 8.39 3.54
N SER A 396 5.18 8.22 4.83
CA SER A 396 3.91 8.63 5.46
C SER A 396 4.20 9.42 6.73
N THR A 397 3.30 10.34 7.06
CA THR A 397 3.25 11.03 8.36
C THR A 397 2.35 10.30 9.36
N ALA A 398 1.60 9.28 8.92
CA ALA A 398 0.72 8.50 9.77
C ALA A 398 1.52 7.62 10.74
N ALA A 399 1.08 7.55 11.99
CA ALA A 399 1.59 6.57 12.95
C ALA A 399 0.78 5.27 12.84
N ILE A 400 1.45 4.12 13.03
CA ILE A 400 0.78 2.82 13.09
C ILE A 400 0.76 2.34 14.54
N LEU A 401 -0.41 1.85 14.97
CA LEU A 401 -0.67 1.32 16.31
C LEU A 401 -1.37 -0.04 16.14
N VAL A 402 -0.77 -1.14 16.62
CA VAL A 402 -1.27 -2.52 16.36
C VAL A 402 -1.23 -3.41 17.58
N GLY A 403 -2.24 -4.25 17.82
CA GLY A 403 -2.31 -5.06 19.04
C GLY A 403 -3.63 -5.79 19.30
N ALA A 404 -3.73 -6.38 20.50
CA ALA A 404 -4.88 -7.11 21.03
C ALA A 404 -4.81 -7.20 22.57
N GLY A 405 -5.88 -7.66 23.21
CA GLY A 405 -5.88 -8.18 24.57
C GLY A 405 -5.92 -9.71 24.61
N ASP A 406 -5.85 -10.25 25.83
CA ASP A 406 -6.12 -11.64 26.18
C ASP A 406 -5.10 -12.60 25.53
N ILE A 407 -3.83 -12.50 25.99
CA ILE A 407 -2.63 -12.98 25.28
C ILE A 407 -1.64 -13.77 26.14
N ALA A 408 -0.72 -14.44 25.47
CA ALA A 408 0.35 -15.26 26.03
C ALA A 408 -0.13 -16.28 27.07
N THR A 409 -1.18 -17.04 26.71
CA THR A 409 -1.52 -18.27 27.43
C THR A 409 -0.31 -19.20 27.43
N CYS A 410 0.07 -19.79 28.57
CA CYS A 410 1.29 -20.58 28.67
C CYS A 410 1.24 -21.95 27.97
N ARG A 411 0.18 -22.21 27.19
CA ARG A 411 -0.15 -23.52 26.58
C ARG A 411 -0.84 -23.43 25.21
N GLY A 412 -1.14 -22.23 24.73
CA GLY A 412 -1.87 -22.01 23.48
C GLY A 412 -0.99 -22.09 22.24
N VAL A 413 -1.64 -22.27 21.09
CA VAL A 413 -1.00 -22.20 19.76
C VAL A 413 -1.26 -20.86 19.07
N TYR A 414 -2.28 -20.12 19.51
CA TYR A 414 -2.70 -18.86 18.89
C TYR A 414 -1.84 -17.67 19.34
N ASP A 415 -1.26 -17.72 20.54
CA ASP A 415 -0.44 -16.64 21.10
C ASP A 415 0.81 -16.31 20.26
N GLU A 416 1.47 -17.35 19.72
CA GLU A 416 2.58 -17.19 18.77
C GLU A 416 2.09 -16.82 17.37
N GLN A 417 0.93 -17.31 16.95
CA GLN A 417 0.35 -17.01 15.65
C GLN A 417 -0.04 -15.54 15.51
N THR A 418 -0.61 -14.93 16.54
CA THR A 418 -0.91 -13.49 16.59
C THR A 418 0.36 -12.65 16.76
N ALA A 419 1.34 -13.10 17.55
CA ALA A 419 2.65 -12.45 17.65
C ALA A 419 3.37 -12.41 16.29
N ALA A 420 3.22 -13.46 15.47
CA ALA A 420 3.77 -13.52 14.12
C ALA A 420 3.12 -12.52 13.15
N LEU A 421 1.86 -12.10 13.37
CA LEU A 421 1.25 -11.02 12.60
C LEU A 421 1.97 -9.68 12.82
N LEU A 422 2.48 -9.45 14.03
CA LEU A 422 3.20 -8.23 14.39
C LEU A 422 4.59 -8.16 13.73
N ASP A 423 5.23 -9.30 13.44
CA ASP A 423 6.52 -9.32 12.72
C ASP A 423 6.43 -8.69 11.33
N ASP A 424 5.24 -8.71 10.70
CA ASP A 424 4.95 -8.10 9.40
C ASP A 424 4.11 -6.81 9.47
N VAL A 425 4.01 -6.16 10.64
CA VAL A 425 3.39 -4.83 10.82
C VAL A 425 4.30 -3.88 11.62
N PRO A 426 4.77 -2.76 11.02
CA PRO A 426 5.60 -1.77 11.71
C PRO A 426 4.79 -0.88 12.66
N GLY A 427 5.46 0.02 13.40
CA GLY A 427 4.82 0.97 14.33
C GLY A 427 4.77 0.49 15.78
N THR A 428 3.98 1.17 16.60
CA THR A 428 3.81 0.89 18.04
C THR A 428 2.95 -0.34 18.25
N VAL A 429 3.35 -1.24 19.15
CA VAL A 429 2.49 -2.34 19.60
C VAL A 429 1.71 -1.89 20.84
N PHE A 430 0.43 -2.22 20.93
CA PHE A 430 -0.32 -2.10 22.17
C PHE A 430 -0.73 -3.47 22.70
N THR A 431 -1.02 -3.54 23.99
CA THR A 431 -1.76 -4.65 24.61
C THR A 431 -2.92 -4.08 25.41
N LEU A 432 -4.04 -4.81 25.50
CA LEU A 432 -5.27 -4.35 26.13
C LEU A 432 -5.59 -5.12 27.42
N GLY A 433 -4.57 -5.37 28.24
CA GLY A 433 -4.67 -6.22 29.44
C GLY A 433 -4.54 -7.71 29.16
N ASP A 434 -4.46 -8.46 30.26
CA ASP A 434 -4.22 -9.91 30.32
C ASP A 434 -3.05 -10.34 29.42
N ASN A 435 -1.92 -9.67 29.69
CA ASN A 435 -0.66 -9.82 28.98
C ASN A 435 -0.01 -11.18 29.18
N VAL A 436 -0.32 -11.86 30.28
CA VAL A 436 -0.15 -13.31 30.44
C VAL A 436 -1.44 -13.85 31.04
N TYR A 437 -2.21 -14.56 30.23
CA TYR A 437 -3.57 -14.98 30.55
C TYR A 437 -3.69 -15.99 31.72
N ASP A 438 -2.60 -16.56 32.23
CA ASP A 438 -2.67 -17.49 33.36
C ASP A 438 -2.78 -16.74 34.73
N ASN A 439 -1.70 -16.28 35.36
CA ASN A 439 -1.73 -15.67 36.72
C ASN A 439 -0.93 -14.37 36.90
N GLY A 440 -0.53 -13.68 35.82
CA GLY A 440 0.18 -12.40 35.91
C GLY A 440 1.62 -12.45 36.45
N THR A 441 2.18 -13.63 36.70
CA THR A 441 3.45 -13.77 37.44
C THR A 441 4.68 -13.44 36.59
N ALA A 442 5.74 -12.95 37.24
CA ALA A 442 7.02 -12.69 36.58
C ALA A 442 7.63 -13.93 35.88
N THR A 443 7.27 -15.14 36.34
CA THR A 443 7.63 -16.40 35.68
C THR A 443 6.86 -16.57 34.37
N GLU A 444 5.53 -16.44 34.37
CA GLU A 444 4.71 -16.53 33.15
C GLU A 444 5.08 -15.44 32.12
N TYR A 445 5.45 -14.25 32.59
CA TYR A 445 6.02 -13.21 31.73
C TYR A 445 7.32 -13.62 31.04
N THR A 446 8.15 -14.45 31.70
CA THR A 446 9.42 -14.95 31.16
C THR A 446 9.22 -16.18 30.28
N ASP A 447 8.30 -17.07 30.65
CA ASP A 447 8.12 -18.39 30.04
C ASP A 447 7.06 -18.40 28.93
N CYS A 448 6.17 -17.39 28.87
CA CYS A 448 4.98 -17.37 28.01
C CYS A 448 4.87 -16.09 27.16
N TYR A 449 5.04 -14.89 27.75
CA TYR A 449 5.07 -13.64 26.97
C TYR A 449 6.40 -13.42 26.25
N ASP A 450 7.54 -13.53 26.94
CA ASP A 450 8.87 -13.29 26.34
C ASP A 450 9.13 -14.08 25.04
N PRO A 451 8.77 -15.39 24.95
CA PRO A 451 8.95 -16.17 23.72
C PRO A 451 7.99 -15.79 22.58
N SER A 452 6.81 -15.24 22.90
CA SER A 452 5.77 -14.88 21.93
C SER A 452 5.79 -13.38 21.64
N TRP A 453 4.87 -12.61 22.24
CA TRP A 453 4.71 -11.16 22.05
C TRP A 453 5.91 -10.34 22.54
N GLY A 454 6.71 -10.86 23.48
CA GLY A 454 7.85 -10.18 24.10
C GLY A 454 8.98 -9.82 23.14
N ARG A 455 9.08 -10.47 21.97
CA ARG A 455 9.99 -10.02 20.90
C ARG A 455 9.67 -8.61 20.39
N HIS A 456 8.46 -8.11 20.62
CA HIS A 456 8.03 -6.74 20.29
C HIS A 456 8.12 -5.77 21.48
N LYS A 457 8.49 -6.21 22.69
CA LYS A 457 8.53 -5.41 23.93
C LYS A 457 9.14 -4.02 23.79
N ALA A 458 10.21 -3.88 23.01
CA ALA A 458 10.90 -2.61 22.77
C ALA A 458 10.02 -1.52 22.11
N ARG A 459 8.94 -1.91 21.43
CA ARG A 459 7.94 -1.04 20.80
C ARG A 459 6.53 -1.18 21.41
N THR A 460 6.39 -1.90 22.52
CA THR A 460 5.10 -2.11 23.20
C THR A 460 4.73 -0.92 24.10
N ARG A 461 3.44 -0.60 24.14
CA ARG A 461 2.77 0.29 25.09
C ARG A 461 1.64 -0.50 25.76
N PRO A 462 1.92 -1.10 26.93
CA PRO A 462 1.04 -2.09 27.52
C PRO A 462 -0.05 -1.46 28.41
N THR A 463 -1.09 -2.23 28.63
CA THR A 463 -2.21 -2.01 29.55
C THR A 463 -2.33 -3.22 30.47
N PRO A 464 -2.65 -3.10 31.79
CA PRO A 464 -2.85 -4.26 32.66
C PRO A 464 -4.31 -4.77 32.67
N GLY A 465 -4.51 -6.09 32.75
CA GLY A 465 -5.82 -6.74 32.93
C GLY A 465 -6.01 -7.40 34.31
N ASN A 466 -7.11 -8.11 34.55
CA ASN A 466 -7.34 -8.75 35.86
C ASN A 466 -6.36 -9.90 36.14
N HIS A 467 -5.88 -10.63 35.13
CA HIS A 467 -4.90 -11.69 35.32
C HIS A 467 -3.53 -11.13 35.71
N ASP A 468 -3.14 -9.95 35.20
CA ASP A 468 -1.97 -9.22 35.71
C ASP A 468 -2.11 -8.90 37.21
N TYR A 469 -3.31 -8.48 37.63
CA TYR A 469 -3.67 -8.20 39.02
C TYR A 469 -3.99 -9.43 39.89
N TYR A 470 -3.86 -10.66 39.38
CA TYR A 470 -3.79 -11.85 40.25
C TYR A 470 -2.44 -11.90 41.00
N THR A 471 -1.42 -11.17 40.53
CA THR A 471 -0.30 -10.76 41.39
C THR A 471 -0.64 -9.49 42.19
N PRO A 472 -0.27 -9.41 43.49
CA PRO A 472 -0.39 -8.18 44.26
C PRO A 472 0.25 -7.00 43.53
N ASP A 473 -0.50 -5.89 43.47
CA ASP A 473 -0.13 -4.63 42.82
C ASP A 473 0.35 -4.77 41.36
N ALA A 474 -0.09 -5.83 40.65
CA ALA A 474 0.36 -6.21 39.30
C ALA A 474 1.91 -6.25 39.16
N THR A 475 2.58 -6.75 40.20
CA THR A 475 4.05 -6.75 40.31
C THR A 475 4.78 -7.51 39.20
N GLY A 476 4.15 -8.51 38.56
CA GLY A 476 4.70 -9.15 37.36
C GLY A 476 4.71 -8.21 36.15
N TYR A 477 3.56 -7.59 35.85
CA TYR A 477 3.36 -6.62 34.76
C TYR A 477 4.34 -5.43 34.86
N PHE A 478 4.36 -4.72 36.00
CA PHE A 478 5.25 -3.57 36.18
C PHE A 478 6.72 -3.99 36.25
N GLY A 479 7.02 -5.16 36.82
CA GLY A 479 8.38 -5.71 36.87
C GLY A 479 8.92 -6.09 35.48
N TYR A 480 8.07 -6.59 34.59
CA TYR A 480 8.46 -6.98 33.24
C TYR A 480 8.56 -5.78 32.30
N PHE A 481 7.53 -4.92 32.21
CA PHE A 481 7.51 -3.79 31.27
C PHE A 481 8.27 -2.56 31.76
N GLY A 482 8.43 -2.38 33.07
CA GLY A 482 9.12 -1.23 33.66
C GLY A 482 8.54 0.11 33.18
N ALA A 483 9.40 1.06 32.81
CA ALA A 483 9.00 2.40 32.40
C ALA A 483 8.09 2.48 31.15
N ALA A 484 7.94 1.39 30.38
CA ALA A 484 6.96 1.34 29.30
C ALA A 484 5.51 1.31 29.79
N ALA A 485 5.28 0.88 31.05
CA ALA A 485 3.97 0.76 31.68
C ALA A 485 3.59 1.97 32.58
N GLY A 486 4.33 3.09 32.48
CA GLY A 486 4.12 4.28 33.30
C GLY A 486 4.73 4.18 34.71
N ASP A 487 4.20 4.98 35.65
CA ASP A 487 4.56 4.92 37.07
C ASP A 487 3.73 3.83 37.78
N PRO A 488 4.32 2.77 38.37
CA PRO A 488 3.60 1.74 39.11
C PRO A 488 2.77 2.26 40.30
N ALA A 489 3.08 3.45 40.84
CA ALA A 489 2.30 4.09 41.90
C ALA A 489 0.99 4.74 41.41
N LEU A 490 0.85 4.93 40.09
CA LEU A 490 -0.37 5.41 39.43
C LEU A 490 -1.06 4.26 38.68
N GLY A 491 -0.30 3.54 37.86
CA GLY A 491 -0.76 2.45 37.01
C GLY A 491 -1.45 2.87 35.72
N TYR A 492 -1.43 4.15 35.37
CA TYR A 492 -1.94 4.78 34.15
C TYR A 492 -0.93 5.84 33.64
N TYR A 493 -0.94 6.13 32.35
CA TYR A 493 0.00 7.06 31.70
C TYR A 493 -0.52 7.53 30.34
N SER A 494 0.12 8.55 29.75
CA SER A 494 -0.18 9.03 28.39
C SER A 494 1.10 9.30 27.59
N TYR A 495 0.97 9.39 26.27
CA TYR A 495 2.05 9.72 25.34
C TYR A 495 1.51 10.16 23.99
N ASP A 496 2.25 11.01 23.28
CA ASP A 496 1.90 11.39 21.91
C ASP A 496 2.46 10.39 20.89
N LEU A 497 1.70 10.12 19.83
CA LEU A 497 2.03 9.18 18.77
C LEU A 497 1.71 9.79 17.39
N GLY A 498 2.68 10.48 16.81
CA GLY A 498 2.46 11.30 15.62
C GLY A 498 1.71 12.58 16.00
N ALA A 499 0.52 12.78 15.42
CA ALA A 499 -0.39 13.88 15.77
C ALA A 499 -1.45 13.49 16.84
N TRP A 500 -1.48 12.22 17.26
CA TRP A 500 -2.48 11.71 18.19
C TRP A 500 -1.98 11.76 19.63
N HIS A 501 -2.85 12.15 20.55
CA HIS A 501 -2.63 11.92 21.97
C HIS A 501 -3.17 10.53 22.36
N ILE A 502 -2.36 9.73 23.05
CA ILE A 502 -2.72 8.36 23.45
C ILE A 502 -2.73 8.25 24.97
N VAL A 503 -3.87 7.83 25.53
CA VAL A 503 -4.07 7.69 26.98
C VAL A 503 -4.25 6.21 27.35
N VAL A 504 -3.49 5.75 28.35
CA VAL A 504 -3.54 4.37 28.86
C VAL A 504 -4.06 4.39 30.29
N LEU A 505 -5.25 3.82 30.47
CA LEU A 505 -6.04 3.83 31.70
C LEU A 505 -6.09 2.43 32.33
N ASN A 506 -6.50 2.39 33.59
CA ASN A 506 -6.44 1.18 34.41
C ASN A 506 -7.72 1.01 35.25
N ASN A 507 -8.52 0.00 34.88
CA ASN A 507 -9.82 -0.29 35.51
C ASN A 507 -9.74 -1.01 36.88
N TYR A 508 -8.53 -1.34 37.35
CA TYR A 508 -8.29 -1.83 38.71
C TYR A 508 -7.93 -0.71 39.69
N GLN A 509 -7.61 0.48 39.18
CA GLN A 509 -7.58 1.71 39.96
C GLN A 509 -9.01 2.26 40.19
N THR A 510 -9.13 3.29 41.03
CA THR A 510 -10.44 3.93 41.26
C THR A 510 -10.85 4.73 40.02
N MET A 511 -12.02 4.42 39.45
CA MET A 511 -12.56 5.02 38.22
C MET A 511 -13.74 5.98 38.44
N THR A 512 -14.16 6.23 39.69
CA THR A 512 -15.32 7.08 39.98
C THR A 512 -15.08 8.53 39.55
N ALA A 513 -16.14 9.28 39.23
CA ALA A 513 -16.03 10.73 39.07
C ALA A 513 -15.41 11.37 40.33
N GLY A 514 -14.44 12.26 40.15
CA GLY A 514 -13.64 12.85 41.21
C GLY A 514 -12.56 11.92 41.81
N SER A 515 -12.28 10.75 41.23
CA SER A 515 -11.13 9.91 41.60
C SER A 515 -9.80 10.51 41.11
N THR A 516 -8.68 10.08 41.67
CA THR A 516 -7.35 10.56 41.25
C THR A 516 -7.10 10.31 39.75
N GLN A 517 -7.49 9.14 39.23
CA GLN A 517 -7.35 8.81 37.81
C GLN A 517 -8.28 9.65 36.92
N GLU A 518 -9.53 9.90 37.33
CA GLU A 518 -10.48 10.71 36.54
C GLU A 518 -10.12 12.21 36.56
N GLN A 519 -9.62 12.72 37.70
CA GLN A 519 -9.06 14.07 37.79
C GLN A 519 -7.78 14.23 36.97
N TRP A 520 -6.87 13.25 37.02
CA TRP A 520 -5.66 13.22 36.19
C TRP A 520 -6.03 13.21 34.71
N LEU A 521 -6.90 12.30 34.28
CA LEU A 521 -7.38 12.18 32.90
C LEU A 521 -7.92 13.51 32.35
N ARG A 522 -8.77 14.21 33.10
CA ARG A 522 -9.29 15.52 32.67
C ARG A 522 -8.22 16.61 32.61
N ALA A 523 -7.21 16.57 33.48
CA ALA A 523 -6.09 17.51 33.45
C ALA A 523 -5.12 17.22 32.29
N ASP A 524 -4.93 15.94 31.96
CA ASP A 524 -4.07 15.44 30.89
C ASP A 524 -4.65 15.76 29.50
N LEU A 525 -5.93 15.45 29.29
CA LEU A 525 -6.69 15.83 28.08
C LEU A 525 -6.73 17.36 27.89
N ALA A 526 -6.83 18.13 28.97
CA ALA A 526 -6.81 19.60 28.91
C ALA A 526 -5.40 20.18 28.67
N ALA A 527 -4.34 19.41 28.89
CA ALA A 527 -2.96 19.79 28.60
C ALA A 527 -2.54 19.42 27.16
N HIS A 528 -3.18 18.40 26.57
CA HIS A 528 -2.90 17.90 25.22
C HIS A 528 -4.14 18.07 24.31
N PRO A 529 -4.46 19.30 23.84
CA PRO A 529 -5.62 19.59 22.99
C PRO A 529 -5.44 19.13 21.53
N SER A 530 -4.87 17.95 21.32
CA SER A 530 -4.65 17.34 20.01
C SER A 530 -5.98 17.07 19.31
N GLN A 531 -6.05 17.33 17.99
CA GLN A 531 -7.28 17.15 17.20
C GLN A 531 -7.83 15.71 17.27
N CYS A 532 -6.97 14.72 17.52
CA CYS A 532 -7.35 13.32 17.66
C CYS A 532 -6.80 12.74 18.96
N THR A 533 -7.66 12.06 19.72
CA THR A 533 -7.28 11.36 20.96
C THR A 533 -7.80 9.92 20.94
N LEU A 534 -6.97 8.97 21.41
CA LEU A 534 -7.33 7.57 21.61
C LEU A 534 -7.06 7.16 23.06
N ALA A 535 -7.97 6.37 23.64
CA ALA A 535 -7.78 5.77 24.96
C ALA A 535 -7.77 4.23 24.89
N MET A 536 -7.07 3.60 25.83
CA MET A 536 -7.06 2.14 25.99
C MET A 536 -7.06 1.72 27.47
N TRP A 537 -7.80 0.67 27.79
CA TRP A 537 -7.77 -0.06 29.08
C TRP A 537 -8.23 -1.52 28.85
N HIS A 538 -8.57 -2.30 29.89
CA HIS A 538 -8.92 -3.72 29.71
C HIS A 538 -10.44 -4.00 29.59
N GLU A 539 -11.25 -3.68 30.61
CA GLU A 539 -12.70 -4.03 30.64
C GLU A 539 -13.57 -3.06 29.79
N PRO A 540 -14.36 -3.51 28.79
CA PRO A 540 -15.21 -2.65 27.96
C PRO A 540 -16.31 -1.90 28.74
N LEU A 541 -16.81 -0.78 28.20
CA LEU A 541 -18.09 -0.21 28.65
C LEU A 541 -19.27 -0.86 27.91
N PHE A 542 -19.06 -1.21 26.63
CA PHE A 542 -20.06 -1.82 25.76
C PHE A 542 -19.52 -3.13 25.18
N SER A 543 -20.13 -4.25 25.55
CA SER A 543 -19.82 -5.55 24.95
C SER A 543 -21.07 -6.43 24.85
N SER A 544 -21.10 -7.25 23.81
CA SER A 544 -22.06 -8.33 23.60
C SER A 544 -21.52 -9.72 24.03
N GLY A 545 -20.39 -9.81 24.73
CA GLY A 545 -19.86 -11.09 25.24
C GLY A 545 -20.80 -11.75 26.26
N MET A 546 -20.71 -13.07 26.41
CA MET A 546 -21.64 -13.83 27.26
C MET A 546 -21.17 -14.01 28.71
N THR A 547 -19.86 -14.14 28.96
CA THR A 547 -19.34 -14.35 30.34
C THR A 547 -19.07 -13.03 31.05
N HIS A 548 -18.47 -12.06 30.34
CA HIS A 548 -17.96 -10.81 30.91
C HIS A 548 -18.93 -9.63 30.68
N GLY A 549 -18.96 -9.08 29.46
CA GLY A 549 -19.89 -8.00 29.08
C GLY A 549 -19.47 -6.61 29.56
N GLY A 550 -20.26 -5.60 29.18
CA GLY A 550 -19.96 -4.19 29.45
C GLY A 550 -19.94 -3.81 30.93
N ASN A 551 -18.81 -3.30 31.43
CA ASN A 551 -18.62 -2.84 32.80
C ASN A 551 -18.97 -1.36 32.97
N LEU A 552 -20.15 -1.08 33.55
CA LEU A 552 -20.60 0.28 33.87
C LEU A 552 -19.70 1.07 34.84
N ARG A 553 -18.71 0.45 35.51
CA ARG A 553 -17.76 1.17 36.39
C ARG A 553 -16.78 2.06 35.61
N THR A 554 -16.57 1.82 34.32
CA THR A 554 -15.68 2.63 33.46
C THR A 554 -16.34 3.93 32.97
N GLN A 555 -17.68 4.03 33.05
CA GLN A 555 -18.49 5.13 32.52
C GLN A 555 -18.01 6.55 32.90
N PRO A 556 -17.49 6.84 34.11
CA PRO A 556 -16.99 8.19 34.43
C PRO A 556 -15.71 8.57 33.67
N LEU A 557 -14.82 7.61 33.39
CA LEU A 557 -13.65 7.84 32.53
C LEU A 557 -14.09 8.03 31.08
N TRP A 558 -15.03 7.20 30.62
CA TRP A 558 -15.69 7.35 29.31
C TRP A 558 -16.36 8.74 29.14
N GLN A 559 -16.93 9.28 30.22
CA GLN A 559 -17.48 10.65 30.22
C GLN A 559 -16.37 11.71 30.12
N ALA A 560 -15.26 11.57 30.85
CA ALA A 560 -14.13 12.49 30.70
C ALA A 560 -13.54 12.48 29.27
N LEU A 561 -13.47 11.31 28.65
CA LEU A 561 -13.03 11.12 27.26
C LEU A 561 -14.03 11.74 26.25
N TYR A 562 -15.33 11.51 26.46
CA TYR A 562 -16.40 12.06 25.61
C TYR A 562 -16.45 13.60 25.72
N ASP A 563 -16.37 14.15 26.95
CA ASP A 563 -16.35 15.59 27.20
C ASP A 563 -15.16 16.29 26.52
N ALA A 564 -14.06 15.58 26.29
CA ALA A 564 -12.86 16.07 25.60
C ALA A 564 -12.87 15.83 24.08
N GLY A 565 -13.80 15.04 23.55
CA GLY A 565 -13.82 14.67 22.12
C GLY A 565 -12.82 13.56 21.75
N THR A 566 -12.72 12.52 22.57
CA THR A 566 -11.94 11.32 22.22
C THR A 566 -12.59 10.53 21.09
N GLU A 567 -11.78 10.06 20.14
CA GLU A 567 -12.24 9.37 18.92
C GLU A 567 -12.50 7.87 19.13
N VAL A 568 -11.59 7.22 19.86
CA VAL A 568 -11.46 5.77 19.91
C VAL A 568 -11.17 5.29 21.33
N VAL A 569 -11.85 4.23 21.73
CA VAL A 569 -11.58 3.44 22.95
C VAL A 569 -11.24 2.01 22.55
N LEU A 570 -10.14 1.46 23.06
CA LEU A 570 -9.71 0.08 22.86
C LEU A 570 -9.76 -0.72 24.18
N THR A 571 -10.37 -1.90 24.15
CA THR A 571 -10.51 -2.81 25.30
C THR A 571 -10.30 -4.30 24.94
N GLY A 572 -9.93 -5.14 25.91
CA GLY A 572 -9.58 -6.56 25.74
C GLY A 572 -10.70 -7.49 26.21
N HIS A 573 -10.58 -7.96 27.47
CA HIS A 573 -11.44 -8.71 28.41
C HIS A 573 -12.55 -9.66 27.92
N ASP A 574 -13.25 -9.33 26.84
CA ASP A 574 -14.44 -10.04 26.35
C ASP A 574 -14.11 -11.05 25.25
N HIS A 575 -12.83 -11.47 25.13
CA HIS A 575 -12.39 -12.64 24.36
C HIS A 575 -12.95 -12.70 22.92
N SER A 576 -13.07 -11.53 22.30
CA SER A 576 -13.73 -11.33 21.02
C SER A 576 -13.28 -10.05 20.33
N TYR A 577 -13.47 -9.99 19.01
CA TYR A 577 -13.44 -8.71 18.30
C TYR A 577 -14.84 -8.12 18.23
N GLN A 578 -15.02 -6.86 18.62
CA GLN A 578 -16.26 -6.10 18.44
C GLN A 578 -15.93 -4.67 18.06
N ARG A 579 -16.77 -4.04 17.24
CA ARG A 579 -16.68 -2.61 16.88
C ARG A 579 -18.06 -1.99 16.93
N PHE A 580 -18.17 -0.87 17.63
CA PHE A 580 -19.41 -0.11 17.78
C PHE A 580 -19.45 1.12 16.86
N ALA A 581 -20.64 1.62 16.56
CA ALA A 581 -20.82 2.93 15.95
C ALA A 581 -20.45 4.04 16.96
N PRO A 582 -20.05 5.24 16.49
CA PRO A 582 -19.92 6.45 17.31
C PRO A 582 -21.11 6.65 18.25
N GLN A 583 -20.85 6.70 19.56
CA GLN A 583 -21.90 6.75 20.59
C GLN A 583 -21.53 7.57 21.83
N THR A 584 -22.55 7.88 22.64
CA THR A 584 -22.40 8.54 23.94
C THR A 584 -22.10 7.53 25.06
N THR A 585 -21.74 8.06 26.24
CA THR A 585 -21.56 7.30 27.50
C THR A 585 -22.75 6.45 27.93
N SER A 586 -23.93 6.63 27.34
CA SER A 586 -25.15 5.87 27.62
C SER A 586 -25.58 4.93 26.47
N GLY A 587 -24.74 4.76 25.45
CA GLY A 587 -25.02 3.88 24.31
C GLY A 587 -26.02 4.45 23.31
N VAL A 588 -26.20 5.78 23.28
CA VAL A 588 -26.98 6.46 22.24
C VAL A 588 -26.04 6.80 21.09
N ALA A 589 -26.40 6.45 19.85
CA ALA A 589 -25.57 6.78 18.69
C ALA A 589 -25.44 8.30 18.50
N ASP A 590 -24.20 8.77 18.37
CA ASP A 590 -23.85 10.17 18.05
C ASP A 590 -22.76 10.17 16.98
N ALA A 591 -23.16 10.40 15.73
CA ALA A 591 -22.26 10.41 14.58
C ALA A 591 -21.48 11.72 14.40
N ALA A 592 -21.57 12.67 15.35
CA ALA A 592 -20.87 13.95 15.32
C ALA A 592 -19.79 14.08 16.40
N TYR A 593 -19.99 13.47 17.58
CA TYR A 593 -19.06 13.55 18.72
C TYR A 593 -18.93 12.25 19.53
N GLY A 594 -19.46 11.13 19.03
CA GLY A 594 -19.49 9.87 19.76
C GLY A 594 -18.23 9.03 19.61
N ILE A 595 -17.68 8.54 20.74
CA ILE A 595 -16.50 7.68 20.72
C ILE A 595 -16.83 6.35 20.01
N ARG A 596 -15.89 5.86 19.20
CA ARG A 596 -15.90 4.50 18.66
C ARG A 596 -15.17 3.53 19.59
N GLU A 597 -15.93 2.64 20.23
CA GLU A 597 -15.36 1.55 21.04
C GLU A 597 -15.00 0.32 20.16
N PHE A 598 -13.85 -0.27 20.43
CA PHE A 598 -13.42 -1.57 19.93
C PHE A 598 -13.09 -2.50 21.10
N VAL A 599 -13.58 -3.73 21.02
CA VAL A 599 -13.11 -4.87 21.82
C VAL A 599 -12.19 -5.69 20.93
N VAL A 600 -11.01 -6.09 21.43
CA VAL A 600 -9.97 -6.81 20.67
C VAL A 600 -9.35 -7.93 21.52
N GLY A 601 -10.20 -8.69 22.21
CA GLY A 601 -9.82 -9.89 22.97
C GLY A 601 -9.51 -11.09 22.08
N THR A 602 -8.63 -10.92 21.09
CA THR A 602 -8.38 -11.90 20.02
C THR A 602 -6.94 -12.39 19.95
N GLY A 603 -6.10 -12.00 20.90
CA GLY A 603 -4.66 -12.12 20.78
C GLY A 603 -4.06 -13.48 21.18
N GLY A 604 -4.83 -14.40 21.76
CA GLY A 604 -4.35 -15.78 21.96
C GLY A 604 -5.22 -16.67 22.85
N ALA A 605 -5.85 -16.09 23.87
CA ALA A 605 -6.82 -16.78 24.71
C ALA A 605 -8.08 -17.19 23.92
N GLY A 606 -8.73 -18.28 24.36
CA GLY A 606 -9.83 -18.91 23.63
C GLY A 606 -11.06 -18.01 23.52
N LEU A 607 -11.58 -17.82 22.30
CA LEU A 607 -12.65 -16.87 22.00
C LEU A 607 -14.00 -17.29 22.61
N GLU A 608 -14.79 -16.31 23.07
CA GLU A 608 -16.05 -16.54 23.80
C GLU A 608 -17.33 -16.42 22.97
N GLU A 609 -18.43 -16.98 23.47
CA GLU A 609 -19.75 -16.80 22.85
C GLU A 609 -20.34 -15.40 23.07
N PHE A 610 -21.14 -14.93 22.10
CA PHE A 610 -21.88 -13.68 22.24
C PHE A 610 -23.28 -13.90 22.81
N ALA A 611 -23.68 -13.00 23.71
CA ALA A 611 -25.06 -12.78 24.10
C ALA A 611 -25.86 -12.06 22.99
N SER A 612 -27.07 -11.60 23.35
CA SER A 612 -27.84 -10.66 22.53
C SER A 612 -27.00 -9.41 22.25
N SER A 613 -26.93 -8.99 20.97
CA SER A 613 -26.17 -7.80 20.57
C SER A 613 -26.64 -6.57 21.35
N VAL A 614 -25.70 -5.84 21.94
CA VAL A 614 -25.99 -4.52 22.52
C VAL A 614 -26.20 -3.49 21.40
N PRO A 615 -26.82 -2.31 21.69
CA PRO A 615 -27.00 -1.27 20.68
C PRO A 615 -25.71 -0.89 19.96
N ASN A 616 -25.84 -0.34 18.76
CA ASN A 616 -24.75 0.22 17.97
C ASN A 616 -23.62 -0.75 17.58
N THR A 617 -23.75 -2.07 17.80
CA THR A 617 -22.78 -3.07 17.31
C THR A 617 -22.74 -3.06 15.77
N GLU A 618 -21.60 -2.69 15.17
CA GLU A 618 -21.42 -2.66 13.70
C GLU A 618 -20.69 -3.89 13.18
N ALA A 619 -19.72 -4.42 13.93
CA ALA A 619 -19.05 -5.68 13.63
C ALA A 619 -18.80 -6.48 14.92
N ARG A 620 -18.83 -7.82 14.82
CA ARG A 620 -18.45 -8.73 15.90
C ARG A 620 -17.94 -10.07 15.37
N ASN A 621 -16.92 -10.63 16.02
CA ASN A 621 -16.26 -11.87 15.65
C ASN A 621 -15.76 -12.61 16.91
N ASN A 622 -16.08 -13.90 16.98
CA ASN A 622 -15.57 -14.88 17.95
C ASN A 622 -15.18 -16.21 17.29
N SER A 623 -14.90 -16.17 15.98
CA SER A 623 -14.47 -17.32 15.17
C SER A 623 -13.07 -17.15 14.59
N ALA A 624 -12.43 -15.99 14.80
CA ALA A 624 -11.07 -15.72 14.38
C ALA A 624 -10.24 -14.93 15.41
N HIS A 625 -9.03 -15.44 15.69
CA HIS A 625 -7.95 -14.73 16.38
C HIS A 625 -7.28 -13.74 15.42
N GLY A 626 -6.59 -12.74 15.99
CA GLY A 626 -5.92 -11.71 15.20
C GLY A 626 -5.54 -10.48 16.02
N VAL A 627 -5.10 -9.44 15.32
CA VAL A 627 -4.74 -8.14 15.91
C VAL A 627 -5.46 -7.00 15.18
N LEU A 628 -5.89 -5.98 15.93
CA LEU A 628 -6.37 -4.73 15.35
C LEU A 628 -5.17 -3.84 15.03
N LYS A 629 -5.05 -3.41 13.77
CA LYS A 629 -4.15 -2.34 13.33
C LYS A 629 -4.95 -1.06 13.11
N LEU A 630 -4.43 0.06 13.59
CA LEU A 630 -4.88 1.41 13.29
C LEU A 630 -3.83 2.18 12.49
N THR A 631 -4.27 2.91 11.46
CA THR A 631 -3.47 3.96 10.81
C THR A 631 -3.94 5.31 11.38
N LEU A 632 -3.09 5.98 12.15
CA LEU A 632 -3.40 7.25 12.83
C LEU A 632 -2.84 8.43 12.01
N ARG A 633 -3.72 9.18 11.33
CA ARG A 633 -3.39 10.36 10.52
C ARG A 633 -3.72 11.66 11.26
N GLU A 634 -3.20 12.79 10.80
CA GLU A 634 -3.31 14.10 11.44
C GLU A 634 -4.73 14.51 11.87
N SER A 635 -5.74 14.15 11.08
CA SER A 635 -7.16 14.48 11.32
C SER A 635 -8.11 13.31 11.01
N SER A 636 -7.62 12.07 10.98
CA SER A 636 -8.43 10.85 10.74
C SER A 636 -7.75 9.58 11.22
N TYR A 637 -8.51 8.50 11.36
CA TYR A 637 -7.99 7.14 11.57
C TYR A 637 -8.57 6.14 10.57
N GLU A 638 -7.79 5.11 10.27
CA GLU A 638 -8.22 3.90 9.57
C GLU A 638 -8.07 2.71 10.51
N TRP A 639 -8.89 1.66 10.33
CA TRP A 639 -8.73 0.39 11.03
C TRP A 639 -8.67 -0.80 10.06
N GLU A 640 -7.92 -1.83 10.46
CA GLU A 640 -7.72 -3.09 9.76
C GLU A 640 -7.62 -4.21 10.82
N PHE A 641 -8.64 -5.07 10.93
CA PHE A 641 -8.50 -6.32 11.68
C PHE A 641 -7.70 -7.32 10.84
N ILE A 642 -6.56 -7.76 11.37
CA ILE A 642 -5.66 -8.70 10.72
C ILE A 642 -5.88 -10.07 11.36
N PRO A 643 -6.57 -11.02 10.70
CA PRO A 643 -6.76 -12.36 11.24
C PRO A 643 -5.48 -13.20 11.17
N ASP A 644 -5.42 -14.25 11.99
CA ASP A 644 -4.41 -15.31 11.89
C ASP A 644 -4.37 -15.98 10.50
N ALA A 645 -3.20 -16.56 10.19
CA ALA A 645 -2.82 -17.32 9.00
C ALA A 645 -3.62 -18.61 8.72
N GLY A 646 -4.94 -18.60 8.95
CA GLY A 646 -5.90 -19.60 8.47
C GLY A 646 -7.34 -19.08 8.38
N GLN A 647 -7.58 -17.86 8.86
CA GLN A 647 -8.89 -17.45 9.37
C GLN A 647 -9.46 -16.32 8.50
N THR A 648 -10.78 -16.28 8.32
CA THR A 648 -11.43 -15.56 7.20
C THR A 648 -12.20 -14.31 7.60
N PHE A 649 -12.32 -14.00 8.88
CA PHE A 649 -12.92 -12.75 9.34
C PHE A 649 -12.00 -11.56 9.00
N ALA A 650 -12.60 -10.51 8.47
CA ALA A 650 -11.94 -9.23 8.22
C ALA A 650 -12.93 -8.10 8.47
N ASP A 651 -12.43 -7.02 9.08
CA ASP A 651 -13.15 -5.76 9.27
C ASP A 651 -12.18 -4.61 9.03
N SER A 652 -12.65 -3.56 8.36
CA SER A 652 -11.82 -2.42 8.00
C SER A 652 -12.66 -1.20 7.67
N GLY A 653 -12.09 -0.01 7.86
CA GLY A 653 -12.75 1.26 7.55
C GLY A 653 -11.90 2.45 8.01
N GLY A 654 -12.54 3.60 8.14
CA GLY A 654 -11.91 4.80 8.70
C GLY A 654 -12.93 5.90 8.98
N ALA A 655 -12.51 6.90 9.75
CA ALA A 655 -13.30 8.08 10.08
C ALA A 655 -12.41 9.32 10.27
N PRO A 656 -12.91 10.54 9.99
CA PRO A 656 -12.26 11.77 10.43
C PRO A 656 -12.33 11.89 11.95
N CYS A 657 -11.42 12.67 12.54
CA CYS A 657 -11.52 13.08 13.93
C CYS A 657 -12.58 14.17 14.09
N HIS A 658 -13.31 14.15 15.21
CA HIS A 658 -14.27 15.18 15.60
C HIS A 658 -13.62 16.21 16.55
N ARG A 659 -14.42 16.78 17.46
CA ARG A 659 -14.00 17.73 18.51
C ARG A 659 -14.73 17.41 19.81
N ALA A 660 -14.37 18.10 20.88
CA ALA A 660 -15.17 18.10 22.11
C ALA A 660 -16.63 18.56 21.85
N PRO A 661 -17.65 17.88 22.40
CA PRO A 661 -19.05 18.29 22.27
C PRO A 661 -19.27 19.72 22.77
N GLY A 662 -19.75 20.61 21.90
CA GLY A 662 -20.00 22.01 22.24
C GLY A 662 -18.78 22.93 22.20
N ALA A 663 -17.62 22.45 21.72
CA ALA A 663 -16.55 23.34 21.27
C ALA A 663 -17.03 24.24 20.11
N PRO A 664 -16.44 25.43 19.92
CA PRO A 664 -16.68 26.23 18.72
C PRO A 664 -16.37 25.43 17.44
N VAL A 665 -17.30 25.49 16.49
CA VAL A 665 -17.09 24.97 15.14
C VAL A 665 -16.09 25.89 14.46
N ASN A 666 -14.96 25.35 13.97
CA ASN A 666 -13.95 26.14 13.28
C ASN A 666 -14.50 26.82 12.04
N THR A 667 -14.05 28.05 11.78
CA THR A 667 -14.28 28.76 10.54
C THR A 667 -13.00 28.69 9.69
N PRO A 668 -12.95 27.86 8.63
CA PRO A 668 -11.71 27.64 7.88
C PRO A 668 -11.03 28.94 7.40
N PRO A 669 -9.69 28.98 7.37
CA PRO A 669 -8.94 30.22 7.29
C PRO A 669 -9.06 30.83 5.89
N GLN A 670 -9.16 32.15 5.81
CA GLN A 670 -9.30 32.85 4.54
C GLN A 670 -7.92 33.06 3.91
N ALA A 671 -7.54 32.14 3.03
CA ALA A 671 -6.28 32.17 2.30
C ALA A 671 -6.16 33.41 1.40
N SER A 672 -5.08 34.16 1.54
CA SER A 672 -4.84 35.40 0.80
C SER A 672 -3.35 35.68 0.67
N PHE A 673 -2.90 36.25 -0.45
CA PHE A 673 -1.51 36.65 -0.63
C PHE A 673 -1.33 37.81 -1.61
N SER A 674 -0.13 38.40 -1.58
CA SER A 674 0.38 39.31 -2.61
C SER A 674 1.73 38.81 -3.15
N ALA A 675 2.10 39.26 -4.34
CA ALA A 675 3.35 38.90 -5.01
C ALA A 675 3.99 40.14 -5.67
N ALA A 676 5.32 40.23 -5.61
CA ALA A 676 6.10 41.29 -6.23
C ALA A 676 7.27 40.67 -7.03
N CYS A 677 7.30 40.91 -8.34
CA CYS A 677 8.27 40.31 -9.26
C CYS A 677 9.22 41.35 -9.86
N THR A 678 10.51 41.01 -9.87
CA THR A 678 11.58 41.77 -10.52
C THR A 678 12.32 40.83 -11.48
N GLY A 679 12.03 40.98 -12.77
CA GLY A 679 12.47 40.00 -13.77
C GLY A 679 11.86 38.62 -13.51
N LEU A 680 12.70 37.58 -13.54
CA LEU A 680 12.33 36.18 -13.27
C LEU A 680 12.12 35.84 -11.78
N SER A 681 12.45 36.74 -10.86
CA SER A 681 12.38 36.46 -9.41
C SER A 681 11.21 37.18 -8.76
N CYS A 682 10.40 36.44 -8.00
CA CYS A 682 9.24 36.96 -7.30
C CYS A 682 9.35 36.69 -5.79
N ALA A 683 9.05 37.69 -4.98
CA ALA A 683 8.78 37.54 -3.56
C ALA A 683 7.27 37.43 -3.33
N PHE A 684 6.85 36.54 -2.44
CA PHE A 684 5.46 36.30 -2.08
C PHE A 684 5.25 36.60 -0.61
N THR A 685 4.13 37.22 -0.28
CA THR A 685 3.77 37.58 1.10
C THR A 685 2.42 36.98 1.42
N GLY A 686 2.38 36.06 2.39
CA GLY A 686 1.14 35.52 2.94
C GLY A 686 0.37 36.60 3.70
N THR A 687 -0.90 36.79 3.35
CA THR A 687 -1.81 37.77 3.97
C THR A 687 -3.12 37.12 4.39
N SER A 688 -3.10 35.80 4.63
CA SER A 688 -4.22 34.99 5.10
C SER A 688 -4.67 35.39 6.51
N HIS A 689 -5.95 35.18 6.80
CA HIS A 689 -6.58 35.50 8.08
C HIS A 689 -7.54 34.40 8.49
N ASP A 690 -7.39 33.91 9.73
CA ASP A 690 -8.35 33.02 10.37
C ASP A 690 -9.41 33.84 11.16
N PRO A 691 -10.71 33.66 10.91
CA PRO A 691 -11.80 34.31 11.66
C PRO A 691 -11.95 33.94 13.13
N ASP A 692 -11.59 32.72 13.57
CA ASP A 692 -11.76 32.27 14.96
C ASP A 692 -10.53 31.64 15.64
N GLY A 693 -9.46 31.35 14.91
CA GLY A 693 -8.17 30.88 15.42
C GLY A 693 -6.94 31.65 14.89
N THR A 694 -5.86 30.91 14.59
CA THR A 694 -4.63 31.44 13.98
C THR A 694 -4.06 30.52 12.90
N VAL A 695 -3.52 31.09 11.81
CA VAL A 695 -2.83 30.33 10.76
C VAL A 695 -1.47 29.80 11.26
N VAL A 696 -1.33 28.47 11.34
CA VAL A 696 -0.11 27.79 11.82
C VAL A 696 0.76 27.21 10.70
N ALA A 697 0.18 26.90 9.54
CA ALA A 697 0.90 26.32 8.40
C ALA A 697 0.60 27.03 7.09
N SER A 698 1.52 26.92 6.12
CA SER A 698 1.40 27.45 4.77
C SER A 698 2.01 26.47 3.76
N GLN A 699 1.38 26.34 2.60
CA GLN A 699 1.89 25.53 1.49
C GLN A 699 1.64 26.25 0.16
N TRP A 700 2.72 26.54 -0.55
CA TRP A 700 2.72 27.22 -1.84
C TRP A 700 2.90 26.25 -3.00
N THR A 701 2.26 26.57 -4.12
CA THR A 701 2.51 25.96 -5.43
C THR A 701 2.78 27.09 -6.42
N PHE A 702 3.93 27.11 -7.08
CA PHE A 702 4.34 28.27 -7.89
C PHE A 702 3.85 28.23 -9.35
N GLY A 703 3.11 27.19 -9.75
CA GLY A 703 2.55 27.03 -11.10
C GLY A 703 3.51 26.44 -12.15
N ASP A 704 4.75 26.14 -11.77
CA ASP A 704 5.80 25.52 -12.61
C ASP A 704 6.26 24.15 -12.08
N GLY A 705 5.62 23.63 -11.03
CA GLY A 705 5.96 22.38 -10.35
C GLY A 705 6.75 22.58 -9.05
N ALA A 706 7.27 23.78 -8.77
CA ALA A 706 7.92 24.07 -7.48
C ALA A 706 6.91 24.41 -6.37
N THR A 707 7.32 24.15 -5.12
CA THR A 707 6.53 24.38 -3.89
C THR A 707 7.40 24.97 -2.78
N SER A 708 6.79 25.52 -1.73
CA SER A 708 7.45 25.88 -0.47
C SER A 708 6.47 25.80 0.71
N ALA A 709 6.98 25.61 1.93
CA ALA A 709 6.24 25.72 3.18
C ALA A 709 6.52 27.04 3.95
N ASP A 710 7.43 27.90 3.46
CA ASP A 710 7.70 29.18 4.10
C ASP A 710 6.45 30.09 4.03
N PRO A 711 6.08 30.83 5.08
CA PRO A 711 4.95 31.77 5.02
C PRO A 711 5.14 32.94 4.03
N ASN A 712 6.39 33.28 3.69
CA ASN A 712 6.74 34.41 2.80
C ASN A 712 7.93 34.03 1.89
N PRO A 713 7.75 33.15 0.88
CA PRO A 713 8.84 32.60 0.08
C PRO A 713 9.31 33.57 -1.02
N SER A 714 10.52 33.32 -1.53
CA SER A 714 10.99 33.87 -2.81
C SER A 714 11.22 32.75 -3.81
N HIS A 715 10.68 32.87 -5.02
CA HIS A 715 10.88 31.92 -6.12
C HIS A 715 11.55 32.57 -7.33
N ARG A 716 12.19 31.75 -8.17
CA ARG A 716 12.80 32.17 -9.43
C ARG A 716 12.35 31.24 -10.56
N TYR A 717 11.55 31.79 -11.47
CA TYR A 717 11.06 31.09 -12.64
C TYR A 717 12.14 30.93 -13.71
N ALA A 718 12.02 29.87 -14.52
CA ALA A 718 12.93 29.63 -15.64
C ALA A 718 12.65 30.53 -16.86
N ALA A 719 11.41 31.02 -17.02
CA ALA A 719 10.96 31.81 -18.16
C ALA A 719 9.95 32.89 -17.73
N SER A 720 9.66 33.83 -18.62
CA SER A 720 8.52 34.75 -18.50
C SER A 720 7.21 34.03 -18.82
N GLY A 721 6.14 34.34 -18.10
CA GLY A 721 4.84 33.72 -18.27
C GLY A 721 3.81 34.18 -17.24
N ALA A 722 2.56 33.75 -17.40
CA ALA A 722 1.53 33.87 -16.36
C ALA A 722 1.44 32.53 -15.62
N TYR A 723 1.81 32.53 -14.34
CA TYR A 723 1.87 31.34 -13.50
C TYR A 723 0.69 31.31 -12.54
N SER A 724 0.02 30.15 -12.44
CA SER A 724 -1.08 29.94 -11.50
C SER A 724 -0.50 29.60 -10.13
N VAL A 725 -0.35 30.60 -9.26
CA VAL A 725 0.25 30.43 -7.94
C VAL A 725 -0.85 30.14 -6.92
N GLY A 726 -0.80 28.98 -6.28
CA GLY A 726 -1.69 28.57 -5.21
C GLY A 726 -1.06 28.74 -3.84
N LEU A 727 -1.86 29.18 -2.86
CA LEU A 727 -1.53 29.14 -1.44
C LEU A 727 -2.64 28.40 -0.69
N THR A 728 -2.26 27.33 0.02
CA THR A 728 -3.07 26.69 1.05
C THR A 728 -2.51 27.07 2.43
N VAL A 729 -3.39 27.33 3.39
CA VAL A 729 -3.03 27.58 4.80
C VAL A 729 -3.87 26.68 5.70
N THR A 730 -3.28 26.28 6.83
CA THR A 730 -3.95 25.53 7.90
C THR A 730 -3.99 26.37 9.16
N ASP A 731 -5.10 26.33 9.89
CA ASP A 731 -5.26 26.95 11.20
C ASP A 731 -4.87 26.03 12.38
N ASP A 732 -4.79 26.62 13.58
CA ASP A 732 -4.57 25.91 14.87
C ASP A 732 -5.73 24.98 15.25
N GLY A 733 -6.86 25.06 14.54
CA GLY A 733 -7.96 24.11 14.61
C GLY A 733 -7.89 22.95 13.61
N GLY A 734 -6.86 22.88 12.77
CA GLY A 734 -6.65 21.85 11.74
C GLY A 734 -7.47 22.03 10.46
N ALA A 735 -8.25 23.11 10.31
CA ALA A 735 -8.99 23.37 9.07
C ALA A 735 -8.13 24.12 8.05
N THR A 736 -8.41 23.87 6.76
CA THR A 736 -7.60 24.41 5.64
C THR A 736 -8.39 25.34 4.75
N GLY A 737 -7.73 26.42 4.31
CA GLY A 737 -8.23 27.32 3.28
C GLY A 737 -7.24 27.45 2.13
N SER A 738 -7.75 27.62 0.92
CA SER A 738 -6.92 27.71 -0.29
C SER A 738 -7.35 28.87 -1.19
N THR A 739 -6.38 29.52 -1.81
CA THR A 739 -6.57 30.56 -2.82
C THR A 739 -5.60 30.36 -3.99
N THR A 740 -5.88 30.96 -5.14
CA THR A 740 -5.02 30.86 -6.32
C THR A 740 -5.10 32.13 -7.15
N ASN A 741 -3.95 32.78 -7.39
CA ASN A 741 -3.85 33.99 -8.19
C ASN A 741 -2.91 33.77 -9.39
N SER A 742 -3.23 34.42 -10.52
CA SER A 742 -2.32 34.44 -11.68
C SER A 742 -1.26 35.51 -11.47
N VAL A 743 0.01 35.09 -11.39
CA VAL A 743 1.17 35.96 -11.20
C VAL A 743 1.94 36.05 -12.52
N THR A 744 2.06 37.27 -13.05
CA THR A 744 2.72 37.51 -14.35
C THR A 744 4.19 37.86 -14.15
N VAL A 745 5.06 37.00 -14.67
CA VAL A 745 6.52 37.10 -14.61
C VAL A 745 7.02 37.59 -15.97
N ARG A 746 7.83 38.65 -15.98
CA ARG A 746 8.34 39.29 -17.22
C ARG A 746 9.86 39.30 -17.23
N GLN A 747 10.45 39.16 -18.41
CA GLN A 747 11.86 39.47 -18.63
C GLN A 747 11.95 40.86 -19.27
N PRO A 748 12.74 41.80 -18.71
CA PRO A 748 13.00 43.07 -19.37
C PRO A 748 13.63 42.89 -20.75
N PRO A 749 13.45 43.85 -21.67
CA PRO A 749 14.06 43.79 -22.98
C PRO A 749 15.59 43.89 -22.91
N THR A 750 16.27 43.41 -23.94
CA THR A 750 17.73 43.51 -24.12
C THR A 750 18.04 44.59 -25.14
N ALA A 751 18.78 45.63 -24.75
CA ALA A 751 19.32 46.63 -25.67
C ALA A 751 20.54 46.09 -26.42
N SER A 752 20.73 46.55 -27.66
CA SER A 752 21.97 46.39 -28.40
C SER A 752 22.31 47.71 -29.10
N ALA A 753 23.37 48.38 -28.65
CA ALA A 753 23.78 49.69 -29.12
C ALA A 753 24.57 49.66 -30.46
N GLY A 754 24.82 48.46 -31.00
CA GLY A 754 25.56 48.26 -32.25
C GLY A 754 27.04 48.68 -32.17
N GLY A 755 27.57 49.20 -33.28
CA GLY A 755 28.93 49.72 -33.39
C GLY A 755 30.04 48.66 -33.42
N PRO A 756 31.31 49.07 -33.22
CA PRO A 756 31.76 50.45 -33.05
C PRO A 756 31.61 51.29 -34.33
N TYR A 757 31.47 52.60 -34.17
CA TYR A 757 31.23 53.56 -35.25
C TYR A 757 32.46 54.43 -35.51
N ARG A 758 32.65 54.87 -36.77
CA ARG A 758 33.71 55.80 -37.19
C ARG A 758 33.14 56.78 -38.22
N SER A 759 33.50 58.06 -38.11
CA SER A 759 33.09 59.11 -39.05
C SER A 759 33.99 60.36 -38.91
N GLU A 760 33.77 61.34 -39.79
CA GLU A 760 34.39 62.68 -39.74
C GLU A 760 33.48 63.67 -38.99
N ASP A 761 32.18 63.75 -39.33
CA ASP A 761 31.20 64.66 -38.68
C ASP A 761 30.06 63.91 -37.94
N GLN A 762 29.44 62.92 -38.59
CA GLN A 762 28.13 62.37 -38.18
C GLN A 762 28.09 60.85 -38.12
N VAL A 763 27.43 60.30 -37.10
CA VAL A 763 27.24 58.85 -36.92
C VAL A 763 25.75 58.51 -36.98
N THR A 764 25.39 57.58 -37.87
CA THR A 764 24.11 56.86 -37.81
C THR A 764 24.30 55.64 -36.92
N VAL A 765 23.59 55.59 -35.78
CA VAL A 765 23.61 54.41 -34.89
C VAL A 765 22.61 53.36 -35.35
N ASP A 766 22.69 52.15 -34.82
CA ASP A 766 21.77 51.06 -35.16
C ASP A 766 21.41 50.21 -33.93
N GLY A 767 20.17 50.37 -33.46
CA GLY A 767 19.59 49.64 -32.34
C GLY A 767 18.85 48.35 -32.74
N ARG A 768 18.81 47.97 -34.03
CA ARG A 768 17.98 46.85 -34.55
C ARG A 768 18.27 45.49 -33.91
N GLY A 769 19.41 45.31 -33.25
CA GLY A 769 19.74 44.11 -32.48
C GLY A 769 19.03 44.01 -31.12
N SER A 770 18.24 45.01 -30.73
CA SER A 770 17.49 45.03 -29.47
C SER A 770 16.19 44.21 -29.58
N TYR A 771 15.84 43.43 -28.55
CA TYR A 771 14.67 42.55 -28.55
C TYR A 771 14.07 42.40 -27.15
N SER A 772 12.77 42.05 -27.06
CA SER A 772 12.18 41.60 -25.78
C SER A 772 12.12 40.06 -25.75
N PRO A 773 12.71 39.39 -24.74
CA PRO A 773 12.66 37.93 -24.63
C PRO A 773 11.24 37.36 -24.51
N ASP A 774 10.32 38.13 -23.91
CA ASP A 774 8.91 37.76 -23.72
C ASP A 774 8.00 38.16 -24.92
N GLY A 775 8.57 38.77 -25.97
CA GLY A 775 7.84 39.29 -27.12
C GLY A 775 7.13 40.64 -26.92
N SER A 776 7.22 41.27 -25.74
CA SER A 776 6.61 42.58 -25.45
C SER A 776 7.12 43.66 -26.41
N THR A 777 6.25 44.08 -27.33
CA THR A 777 6.59 44.97 -28.45
C THR A 777 5.44 45.93 -28.74
N PRO A 778 5.68 47.12 -29.33
CA PRO A 778 6.97 47.62 -29.83
C PRO A 778 7.97 48.00 -28.73
N LEU A 779 9.26 47.99 -29.07
CA LEU A 779 10.30 48.62 -28.26
C LEU A 779 10.37 50.12 -28.57
N THR A 780 10.59 50.91 -27.54
CA THR A 780 11.03 52.32 -27.63
C THR A 780 12.53 52.40 -27.34
N TYR A 781 13.19 53.42 -27.89
CA TYR A 781 14.66 53.54 -27.90
C TYR A 781 15.08 54.92 -27.42
N ALA A 782 15.94 54.96 -26.40
CA ALA A 782 16.50 56.19 -25.83
C ALA A 782 18.04 56.13 -25.89
N TRP A 783 18.62 57.04 -26.67
CA TRP A 783 20.07 57.15 -26.90
C TRP A 783 20.66 58.34 -26.16
N SER A 784 21.86 58.17 -25.61
CA SER A 784 22.77 59.23 -25.21
C SER A 784 24.07 59.07 -25.98
N PHE A 785 24.59 60.14 -26.59
CA PHE A 785 25.75 60.07 -27.48
C PHE A 785 27.09 60.35 -26.80
N GLY A 786 27.09 60.61 -25.48
CA GLY A 786 28.30 60.78 -24.68
C GLY A 786 28.94 62.17 -24.71
N ASP A 787 28.48 63.06 -25.60
CA ASP A 787 28.83 64.49 -25.68
C ASP A 787 27.80 65.41 -24.99
N GLY A 788 26.68 64.84 -24.53
CA GLY A 788 25.51 65.56 -24.00
C GLY A 788 24.30 65.56 -24.94
N GLY A 789 24.49 65.16 -26.20
CA GLY A 789 23.41 64.90 -27.15
C GLY A 789 22.60 63.64 -26.81
N THR A 790 21.32 63.65 -27.17
CA THR A 790 20.41 62.52 -27.00
C THR A 790 19.60 62.27 -28.28
N GLY A 791 19.11 61.05 -28.46
CA GLY A 791 18.37 60.64 -29.64
C GLY A 791 17.30 59.60 -29.33
N SER A 792 16.42 59.34 -30.30
CA SER A 792 15.34 58.36 -30.14
C SER A 792 15.05 57.61 -31.45
N GLY A 793 14.35 56.49 -31.31
CA GLY A 793 14.06 55.59 -32.43
C GLY A 793 15.22 54.63 -32.75
N VAL A 794 14.99 53.78 -33.75
CA VAL A 794 15.84 52.59 -34.02
C VAL A 794 17.24 52.95 -34.54
N ALA A 795 17.36 54.01 -35.35
CA ALA A 795 18.62 54.40 -35.99
C ALA A 795 18.69 55.92 -36.24
N PRO A 796 18.76 56.75 -35.18
CA PRO A 796 19.00 58.19 -35.32
C PRO A 796 20.40 58.49 -35.87
N ILE A 797 20.54 59.71 -36.41
CA ILE A 797 21.82 60.29 -36.81
C ILE A 797 22.19 61.36 -35.79
N HIS A 798 23.43 61.37 -35.32
CA HIS A 798 23.97 62.41 -34.46
C HIS A 798 25.23 63.04 -35.07
N ALA A 799 25.43 64.34 -34.83
CA ALA A 799 26.56 65.12 -35.31
C ALA A 799 27.38 65.59 -34.12
N TYR A 800 28.68 65.30 -34.12
CA TYR A 800 29.59 65.69 -33.05
C TYR A 800 30.28 67.01 -33.39
N ALA A 801 30.36 67.92 -32.43
CA ALA A 801 30.93 69.26 -32.64
C ALA A 801 32.47 69.31 -32.47
N ALA A 802 33.12 68.16 -32.25
CA ALA A 802 34.57 68.05 -32.09
C ALA A 802 35.04 66.59 -32.32
N ASP A 803 36.31 66.45 -32.71
CA ASP A 803 37.02 65.17 -32.76
C ASP A 803 37.12 64.51 -31.37
N GLY A 804 37.00 63.19 -31.33
CA GLY A 804 37.08 62.45 -30.07
C GLY A 804 36.63 60.99 -30.15
N THR A 805 36.74 60.28 -29.03
CA THR A 805 36.04 58.99 -28.84
C THR A 805 34.93 59.18 -27.81
N TYR A 806 33.71 58.87 -28.22
CA TYR A 806 32.49 59.03 -27.43
C TYR A 806 31.87 57.67 -27.10
N THR A 807 31.38 57.52 -25.87
CA THR A 807 30.61 56.34 -25.45
C THR A 807 29.13 56.62 -25.67
N ILE A 808 28.55 55.91 -26.63
CA ILE A 808 27.11 55.92 -26.91
C ILE A 808 26.43 54.91 -26.00
N THR A 809 25.32 55.28 -25.39
CA THR A 809 24.50 54.42 -24.53
C THR A 809 23.09 54.32 -25.08
N LEU A 810 22.56 53.10 -25.17
CA LEU A 810 21.16 52.80 -25.50
C LEU A 810 20.47 52.13 -24.31
N VAL A 811 19.30 52.64 -23.96
CA VAL A 811 18.29 51.90 -23.19
C VAL A 811 17.07 51.69 -24.10
N VAL A 812 16.51 50.47 -24.09
CA VAL A 812 15.22 50.20 -24.73
C VAL A 812 14.15 49.92 -23.68
N THR A 813 12.92 50.36 -23.93
CA THR A 813 11.78 50.12 -23.04
C THR A 813 10.65 49.46 -23.83
N ASP A 814 10.11 48.37 -23.30
CA ASP A 814 9.07 47.58 -23.95
C ASP A 814 7.65 48.21 -23.82
N ALA A 815 6.66 47.56 -24.44
CA ALA A 815 5.26 47.98 -24.40
C ALA A 815 4.59 47.81 -23.03
N THR A 816 5.25 47.22 -22.03
CA THR A 816 4.80 47.11 -20.64
C THR A 816 5.41 48.19 -19.75
N GLY A 817 6.43 48.91 -20.24
CA GLY A 817 7.19 49.91 -19.50
C GLY A 817 8.46 49.37 -18.83
N ALA A 818 8.84 48.10 -19.07
CA ALA A 818 10.08 47.55 -18.55
C ALA A 818 11.26 48.03 -19.41
N ALA A 819 12.25 48.65 -18.74
CA ALA A 819 13.48 49.13 -19.37
C ALA A 819 14.58 48.07 -19.32
N SER A 820 15.42 48.04 -20.35
CA SER A 820 16.63 47.22 -20.40
C SER A 820 17.73 47.74 -19.47
N ASP A 821 18.70 46.89 -19.15
CA ASP A 821 20.02 47.40 -18.78
C ASP A 821 20.62 48.25 -19.93
N PRO A 822 21.47 49.25 -19.65
CA PRO A 822 22.05 50.09 -20.69
C PRO A 822 23.11 49.35 -21.51
N ALA A 823 22.90 49.21 -22.82
CA ALA A 823 23.92 48.75 -23.76
C ALA A 823 24.81 49.92 -24.17
N THR A 824 26.10 49.68 -24.40
CA THR A 824 27.04 50.72 -24.85
C THR A 824 27.79 50.35 -26.12
N ALA A 825 28.14 51.37 -26.89
CA ALA A 825 28.96 51.32 -28.10
C ALA A 825 29.94 52.50 -28.09
N THR A 826 30.97 52.45 -28.93
CA THR A 826 31.89 53.57 -29.12
C THR A 826 31.74 54.19 -30.51
N ALA A 827 31.86 55.52 -30.59
CA ALA A 827 32.05 56.26 -31.81
C ALA A 827 33.40 56.98 -31.78
N THR A 828 34.18 56.90 -32.86
CA THR A 828 35.38 57.73 -33.05
C THR A 828 35.12 58.74 -34.18
N ILE A 829 35.35 60.01 -33.86
CA ILE A 829 35.23 61.17 -34.74
C ILE A 829 36.65 61.73 -34.95
N ALA A 830 37.06 61.91 -36.20
CA ALA A 830 38.40 62.35 -36.57
C ALA A 830 38.44 63.04 -37.95
N ASN A 831 39.00 64.24 -38.02
CA ASN A 831 39.25 65.01 -39.26
C ASN A 831 40.18 64.27 -40.25
N ILE A 832 39.90 64.41 -41.56
CA ILE A 832 40.78 64.03 -42.67
C ILE A 832 41.23 65.28 -43.47
N PRO A 833 42.52 65.69 -43.39
CA PRO A 833 43.01 66.92 -43.99
C PRO A 833 42.76 67.13 -45.50
N PRO A 834 42.63 68.39 -45.96
CA PRO A 834 42.47 68.73 -47.38
C PRO A 834 43.63 68.23 -48.25
N THR A 835 43.32 67.86 -49.49
CA THR A 835 44.30 67.56 -50.55
C THR A 835 44.46 68.77 -51.47
N VAL A 836 45.70 69.17 -51.80
CA VAL A 836 46.00 70.42 -52.53
C VAL A 836 46.83 70.15 -53.79
N ASP A 837 46.37 70.66 -54.93
CA ASP A 837 47.10 70.73 -56.19
C ASP A 837 47.48 72.19 -56.48
N ALA A 838 48.79 72.51 -56.48
CA ALA A 838 49.24 73.85 -56.79
C ALA A 838 49.08 74.22 -58.28
N GLY A 839 48.96 73.23 -59.17
CA GLY A 839 49.14 73.36 -60.61
C GLY A 839 50.56 73.02 -61.07
N PRO A 840 50.84 73.02 -62.38
CA PRO A 840 52.11 72.57 -62.95
C PRO A 840 53.26 73.57 -62.80
N ASP A 841 54.50 73.06 -62.79
CA ASP A 841 55.73 73.86 -62.93
C ASP A 841 55.69 74.75 -64.18
N ALA A 842 56.15 75.99 -64.04
CA ALA A 842 56.12 77.03 -65.08
C ALA A 842 57.51 77.63 -65.37
N SER A 843 57.69 78.19 -66.56
CA SER A 843 58.90 78.95 -66.93
C SER A 843 58.51 80.23 -67.68
N MET A 844 59.22 81.33 -67.39
CA MET A 844 58.87 82.68 -67.86
C MET A 844 60.09 83.61 -67.92
N MET A 845 59.93 84.77 -68.55
CA MET A 845 60.82 85.92 -68.37
C MET A 845 60.37 86.77 -67.16
N PRO A 846 61.22 87.66 -66.60
CA PRO A 846 60.82 88.57 -65.52
C PRO A 846 59.51 89.31 -65.81
N GLY A 847 58.59 89.28 -64.84
CA GLY A 847 57.20 89.70 -65.05
C GLY A 847 56.26 89.10 -64.00
N SER A 848 54.96 89.15 -64.28
CA SER A 848 53.93 88.63 -63.36
C SER A 848 53.62 87.16 -63.65
N PHE A 849 53.76 86.31 -62.64
CA PHE A 849 53.19 84.97 -62.60
C PHE A 849 51.78 85.03 -62.00
N THR A 850 50.87 84.15 -62.41
CA THR A 850 49.53 83.98 -61.81
C THR A 850 49.32 82.53 -61.44
N LEU A 851 49.21 82.26 -60.14
CA LEU A 851 48.86 80.96 -59.58
C LEU A 851 47.39 80.63 -59.85
N ARG A 852 47.07 79.35 -60.03
CA ARG A 852 45.71 78.81 -60.07
C ARG A 852 45.65 77.43 -59.39
N ALA A 853 45.83 77.42 -58.08
CA ALA A 853 45.80 76.19 -57.29
C ALA A 853 44.35 75.70 -57.07
N ARG A 854 44.19 74.40 -56.85
CA ARG A 854 42.94 73.74 -56.46
C ARG A 854 43.16 72.93 -55.19
N PHE A 855 42.07 72.62 -54.49
CA PHE A 855 42.09 71.70 -53.38
C PHE A 855 40.74 70.96 -53.31
N SER A 856 40.72 69.87 -52.58
CA SER A 856 39.51 69.09 -52.28
C SER A 856 39.59 68.54 -50.87
N ASP A 857 38.48 68.57 -50.16
CA ASP A 857 38.38 68.22 -48.75
C ASP A 857 37.11 67.37 -48.52
N PRO A 858 37.20 66.19 -47.87
CA PRO A 858 36.03 65.35 -47.60
C PRO A 858 35.10 65.94 -46.54
N GLY A 859 35.60 66.79 -45.62
CA GLY A 859 34.86 67.39 -44.53
C GLY A 859 33.74 68.30 -45.04
N ALA A 860 32.49 67.88 -44.85
CA ALA A 860 31.34 68.56 -45.43
C ALA A 860 31.08 69.95 -44.82
N ASN A 861 31.61 70.20 -43.61
CA ASN A 861 31.43 71.44 -42.86
C ASN A 861 32.71 72.30 -42.80
N ASP A 862 33.78 71.97 -43.54
CA ASP A 862 35.14 72.44 -43.23
C ASP A 862 35.51 73.84 -43.74
N ALA A 863 34.51 74.54 -44.27
CA ALA A 863 34.61 75.95 -44.61
C ALA A 863 34.68 76.87 -43.37
N PRO A 864 35.42 77.99 -43.40
CA PRO A 864 36.23 78.47 -44.50
C PRO A 864 37.68 77.99 -44.44
N TRP A 865 38.11 77.24 -45.46
CA TRP A 865 39.50 76.84 -45.64
C TRP A 865 40.41 78.06 -45.74
N ARG A 866 41.42 78.11 -44.88
CA ARG A 866 42.48 79.14 -44.89
C ARG A 866 43.58 78.67 -45.83
N TYR A 867 44.18 79.59 -46.59
CA TYR A 867 45.32 79.25 -47.44
C TYR A 867 46.47 80.24 -47.28
N THR A 868 47.69 79.74 -47.50
CA THR A 868 48.92 80.54 -47.56
C THR A 868 49.74 80.10 -48.76
N ILE A 869 50.16 81.08 -49.55
CA ILE A 869 51.02 80.93 -50.71
C ILE A 869 52.38 81.51 -50.33
N SER A 870 53.42 80.68 -50.27
CA SER A 870 54.80 81.16 -50.24
C SER A 870 55.31 81.24 -51.67
N TRP A 871 55.76 82.40 -52.11
CA TRP A 871 56.21 82.63 -53.48
C TRP A 871 57.67 82.21 -53.72
N GLY A 872 58.36 81.71 -52.69
CA GLY A 872 59.70 81.12 -52.80
C GLY A 872 60.87 82.10 -52.92
N ASP A 873 60.60 83.40 -52.96
CA ASP A 873 61.58 84.50 -53.01
C ASP A 873 61.67 85.30 -51.69
N GLY A 874 60.87 84.92 -50.69
CA GLY A 874 60.74 85.60 -49.40
C GLY A 874 59.37 86.25 -49.19
N PHE A 875 58.56 86.42 -50.24
CA PHE A 875 57.19 86.93 -50.11
C PHE A 875 56.18 85.80 -49.84
N THR A 876 55.16 86.12 -49.06
CA THR A 876 54.04 85.23 -48.73
C THR A 876 52.71 86.00 -48.83
N GLU A 877 51.68 85.34 -49.34
CA GLU A 877 50.32 85.84 -49.44
C GLU A 877 49.36 84.86 -48.75
N SER A 878 48.24 85.33 -48.21
CA SER A 878 47.30 84.48 -47.47
C SER A 878 45.86 84.97 -47.60
N GLY A 879 44.93 84.03 -47.58
CA GLY A 879 43.50 84.31 -47.67
C GLY A 879 42.66 83.15 -47.14
N SER A 880 41.38 83.15 -47.47
CA SER A 880 40.47 82.03 -47.20
C SER A 880 39.43 81.90 -48.30
N THR A 881 38.79 80.73 -48.36
CA THR A 881 37.65 80.45 -49.24
C THR A 881 36.63 79.58 -48.51
N SER A 882 35.34 79.82 -48.76
CA SER A 882 34.24 78.95 -48.32
C SER A 882 33.75 78.01 -49.42
N SER A 883 34.49 77.88 -50.52
CA SER A 883 34.21 76.92 -51.60
C SER A 883 35.48 76.24 -52.11
N GLN A 884 35.36 74.95 -52.41
CA GLN A 884 36.37 74.13 -53.09
C GLN A 884 36.27 74.23 -54.64
N SER A 885 35.15 74.75 -55.18
CA SER A 885 34.93 74.81 -56.64
C SER A 885 35.91 75.74 -57.37
N ASP A 886 36.21 76.85 -56.71
CA ASP A 886 36.87 78.01 -57.30
C ASP A 886 38.36 77.94 -56.97
N PRO A 887 39.26 78.01 -57.97
CA PRO A 887 40.68 77.89 -57.73
C PRO A 887 41.20 79.07 -56.92
N ILE A 888 42.16 78.80 -56.04
CA ILE A 888 42.94 79.82 -55.34
C ILE A 888 43.82 80.51 -56.39
N THR A 889 43.47 81.77 -56.71
CA THR A 889 44.20 82.58 -57.70
C THR A 889 44.83 83.81 -57.07
N ALA A 890 46.13 83.98 -57.28
CA ALA A 890 46.91 85.13 -56.85
C ALA A 890 48.02 85.42 -57.88
N SER A 891 48.63 86.60 -57.85
CA SER A 891 49.64 87.00 -58.84
C SER A 891 50.82 87.70 -58.20
N HIS A 892 52.04 87.32 -58.59
CA HIS A 892 53.28 87.84 -58.01
C HIS A 892 54.28 88.26 -59.09
N LEU A 893 55.17 89.19 -58.77
CA LEU A 893 56.12 89.80 -59.71
C LEU A 893 57.55 89.32 -59.44
N TYR A 894 58.06 88.45 -60.31
CA TYR A 894 59.45 88.00 -60.23
C TYR A 894 60.35 88.85 -61.14
N PHE A 895 61.31 89.55 -60.54
CA PHE A 895 62.25 90.43 -61.24
C PHE A 895 63.63 89.81 -61.49
N LEU A 896 64.03 88.81 -60.72
CA LEU A 896 65.37 88.19 -60.80
C LEU A 896 65.31 86.79 -61.42
N PRO A 897 66.36 86.34 -62.12
CA PRO A 897 66.39 85.00 -62.72
C PRO A 897 66.74 83.94 -61.67
N ALA A 898 65.76 83.14 -61.27
CA ALA A 898 65.92 81.99 -60.39
C ALA A 898 64.79 80.96 -60.63
N THR A 899 64.92 79.77 -60.03
CA THR A 899 63.80 78.83 -59.88
C THR A 899 63.24 78.97 -58.47
N TYR A 900 62.07 79.58 -58.37
CA TYR A 900 61.33 79.78 -57.13
C TYR A 900 60.40 78.59 -56.88
N ARG A 901 60.28 78.13 -55.63
CA ARG A 901 59.26 77.15 -55.22
C ARG A 901 58.04 77.88 -54.69
N VAL A 902 56.94 77.80 -55.42
CA VAL A 902 55.64 78.29 -54.95
C VAL A 902 54.96 77.17 -54.17
N ARG A 903 54.79 77.37 -52.87
CA ARG A 903 54.15 76.40 -51.97
C ARG A 903 52.78 76.92 -51.55
N VAL A 904 51.74 76.12 -51.82
CA VAL A 904 50.35 76.40 -51.45
C VAL A 904 49.99 75.48 -50.31
N THR A 905 49.76 76.05 -49.14
CA THR A 905 49.22 75.35 -47.97
C THR A 905 47.75 75.71 -47.83
N VAL A 906 46.88 74.73 -47.63
CA VAL A 906 45.46 74.91 -47.29
C VAL A 906 45.19 74.22 -45.95
N THR A 907 44.36 74.83 -45.12
CA THR A 907 44.02 74.36 -43.78
C THR A 907 42.52 74.46 -43.57
N ASP A 908 41.91 73.36 -43.13
CA ASP A 908 40.49 73.28 -42.78
C ASP A 908 40.14 74.02 -41.47
N LYS A 909 38.89 73.88 -41.00
CA LYS A 909 38.41 74.52 -39.77
C LYS A 909 39.06 73.96 -38.49
N ASP A 910 39.42 72.67 -38.48
CA ASP A 910 39.84 71.94 -37.28
C ASP A 910 41.38 71.79 -37.21
N GLY A 911 42.10 72.22 -38.24
CA GLY A 911 43.55 72.36 -38.27
C GLY A 911 44.29 71.28 -39.05
N GLY A 912 43.61 70.44 -39.83
CA GLY A 912 44.25 69.58 -40.81
C GLY A 912 44.87 70.41 -41.94
N VAL A 913 45.99 69.94 -42.50
CA VAL A 913 46.84 70.75 -43.40
C VAL A 913 47.17 70.00 -44.69
N GLY A 914 46.63 70.50 -45.80
CA GLY A 914 46.99 70.12 -47.16
C GLY A 914 48.11 70.99 -47.74
N VAL A 915 48.95 70.40 -48.60
CA VAL A 915 50.11 71.10 -49.20
C VAL A 915 50.32 70.66 -50.65
N GLY A 916 50.41 71.64 -51.56
CA GLY A 916 50.91 71.48 -52.92
C GLY A 916 52.13 72.37 -53.18
N GLU A 917 53.02 71.97 -54.10
CA GLU A 917 54.13 72.80 -54.58
C GLU A 917 54.21 72.79 -56.11
N LEU A 918 54.60 73.94 -56.69
CA LEU A 918 55.09 74.05 -58.06
C LEU A 918 56.35 74.91 -58.13
N ARG A 919 57.10 74.83 -59.23
CA ARG A 919 58.27 75.68 -59.49
C ARG A 919 57.97 76.73 -60.54
N VAL A 920 58.36 77.98 -60.30
CA VAL A 920 58.39 79.05 -61.31
C VAL A 920 59.85 79.36 -61.65
N THR A 921 60.25 79.09 -62.90
CA THR A 921 61.62 79.32 -63.37
C THR A 921 61.69 80.59 -64.22
N VAL A 922 62.43 81.59 -63.74
CA VAL A 922 62.55 82.91 -64.38
C VAL A 922 63.91 83.04 -65.09
N ARG A 923 63.91 83.50 -66.34
CA ARG A 923 65.10 83.56 -67.20
C ARG A 923 65.18 84.86 -68.00
N LEU A 924 66.39 85.37 -68.25
CA LEU A 924 66.61 86.60 -69.04
C LEU A 924 66.45 86.41 -70.57
N THR A 925 66.39 85.16 -71.02
CA THR A 925 66.12 84.72 -72.39
C THR A 925 65.20 83.49 -72.32
N PRO A 926 64.48 83.12 -73.40
CA PRO A 926 63.62 81.93 -73.43
C PRO A 926 64.31 80.65 -72.89
#